data_AF-A0A9E7K6Q0-F1
#
_entry.id   AF-A0A9E7K6Q0-F1
#
_cell.length_a   1.000
_cell.length_b   1.000
_cell.length_c   1.000
_cell.angle_alpha   90.00
_cell.angle_beta   90.00
_cell.angle_gamma   90.00
#
_symmetry.space_group_name_H-M   'P 1'
#
loop_
_entity.id
_entity.type
_entity.pdbx_description
1 polymer ?
#
loop_
_entity_poly.entity_id
_entity_poly.type
_entity_poly.pdbx_seq_one_letter_code
_entity_poly.pdbx_strand_id
1 'polypeptide(L)'
;METDFCVADMDSKVRVNGFVCKDPTVVKAEDFFSTGLDKAGDTGKKLGSNVTAVNVNKIVGLNTLGISMVRIDYAPKGLNAPHTHPRATEILTVIEGQLFVGFVTSNSDNGNRLFTKMLKKGDVFVFPEGLIHFQFNPGHTNTVAIGALSSQNPGTITIANAVFGSKPPISDEVLAKAFQVDKKTIDWLQAHACFSIYTHLRRAIGITTPIVASSIPKITRMAAKTLLLALLAVASSLAMASDPSPLQDFCVADKASKVLVNGFVCKDPKVVKAEDFFFRGLDKAGDTGKKLGSNVTAVNVNKLAGLNTLGISMVRIDYAPRGLNPPHTHPRATEILTVIEGQLFVGFVTSNSDNGNRLFTKMLKKGDVFVFPQGLIHFQFNPGYTNTVAIGALSSQNPGTITVADAVFGSKPPISDEVLAKAFQRWQPKSSSSLSLPWLPLSMASDPSPLQDFCVADKASKVLVNGFVCKDPMQVTAEDFFAMGLDKAGNTENKVGSMVTAVNVNKLAGLNTLGISMVRIDYAPRGLNPPHTHPRATEILTVIEGQLLVGFVTSNTDNGNRLFTKMLKKGDVFVFPEGLIHFQFNPGHTKTVAIGALSSQNPGTITIANAVFGSKPPISDDVLAKAFQVDKKTVDWLQAHPQMAAKILLIALLALASSHALASDPSPLQDFCVADMDSKVRVNGFVCKDPTVVKAEDFFSTGLDKAGDTGKKLGSNVTAVNVNKILGLNTLGISMATTLHTHPRATEILTVIEGQLFVGFVTSNSDNGNRLFTKMLKKGDVFVFPEGLIHFQFNPGHTNTVAIGALSSQNPGTITIANAVFGSKPPISDEVLAKAFQVDKKTIDWLQAQF
;
A
#
# COMPACT_ATOMS: atom_id res chain seq x y z
N MET A 1 12.65 -15.66 3.45
CA MET A 1 12.28 -16.42 4.67
C MET A 1 13.00 -17.77 4.62
N GLU A 2 13.18 -18.44 5.75
CA GLU A 2 13.69 -19.83 5.82
C GLU A 2 12.54 -20.86 5.84
N THR A 3 11.29 -20.41 5.68
CA THR A 3 10.06 -21.22 5.74
C THR A 3 9.15 -20.88 4.57
N ASP A 4 8.36 -21.85 4.09
CA ASP A 4 7.42 -21.70 2.96
C ASP A 4 6.31 -20.65 3.21
N PHE A 5 5.97 -20.45 4.49
CA PHE A 5 4.89 -19.57 4.93
C PHE A 5 5.12 -19.13 6.38
N CYS A 6 4.32 -18.17 6.83
CA CYS A 6 4.22 -17.73 8.22
C CYS A 6 2.79 -17.98 8.72
N VAL A 7 2.62 -18.68 9.85
CA VAL A 7 1.31 -18.80 10.51
C VAL A 7 1.27 -17.85 11.70
N ALA A 8 0.24 -17.01 11.81
CA ALA A 8 0.13 -16.02 12.89
C ALA A 8 0.14 -16.69 14.28
N ASP A 9 1.10 -16.29 15.11
CA ASP A 9 1.01 -16.47 16.56
C ASP A 9 0.12 -15.35 17.14
N MET A 10 -1.08 -15.74 17.56
CA MET A 10 -2.07 -14.85 18.15
C MET A 10 -1.74 -14.52 19.61
N ASP A 11 -1.09 -15.45 20.33
CA ASP A 11 -0.78 -15.38 21.76
C ASP A 11 0.48 -14.55 22.04
N SER A 12 1.39 -14.47 21.07
CA SER A 12 2.54 -13.58 21.12
C SER A 12 2.11 -12.12 21.32
N LYS A 13 2.83 -11.43 22.21
CA LYS A 13 2.68 -9.98 22.47
C LYS A 13 3.52 -9.11 21.53
N VAL A 14 4.28 -9.72 20.61
CA VAL A 14 5.10 -9.00 19.62
C VAL A 14 4.33 -8.85 18.31
N ARG A 15 4.43 -7.68 17.68
CA ARG A 15 3.83 -7.37 16.37
C ARG A 15 4.88 -6.72 15.46
N VAL A 16 4.88 -7.09 14.18
CA VAL A 16 5.91 -6.74 13.19
C VAL A 16 5.25 -6.40 11.86
N ASN A 17 4.54 -5.26 11.83
CA ASN A 17 3.59 -4.91 10.77
C ASN A 17 2.64 -6.08 10.50
N GLY A 18 1.90 -6.52 11.53
CA GLY A 18 1.18 -7.79 11.58
C GLY A 18 1.65 -8.74 12.68
N PHE A 19 1.34 -10.03 12.54
CA PHE A 19 1.64 -11.07 13.53
C PHE A 19 3.02 -11.70 13.29
N VAL A 20 3.72 -12.09 14.36
CA VAL A 20 4.91 -12.96 14.25
C VAL A 20 4.50 -14.40 13.89
N CYS A 21 5.44 -15.19 13.38
CA CYS A 21 5.19 -16.58 13.01
C CYS A 21 5.24 -17.52 14.22
N LYS A 22 4.35 -18.52 14.23
CA LYS A 22 4.51 -19.74 15.04
C LYS A 22 5.76 -20.51 14.62
N ASP A 23 6.25 -21.38 15.52
CA ASP A 23 7.20 -22.43 15.19
C ASP A 23 6.62 -23.35 14.06
N PRO A 24 7.33 -23.59 12.95
CA PRO A 24 6.83 -24.42 11.84
C PRO A 24 6.47 -25.86 12.23
N THR A 25 7.07 -26.41 13.30
CA THR A 25 6.81 -27.77 13.76
C THR A 25 5.38 -27.93 14.31
N VAL A 26 4.84 -26.91 14.98
CA VAL A 26 3.52 -26.97 15.62
C VAL A 26 2.35 -26.59 14.69
N VAL A 27 2.63 -26.12 13.47
CA VAL A 27 1.62 -25.81 12.45
C VAL A 27 0.85 -27.06 12.05
N LYS A 28 -0.45 -26.92 11.74
CA LYS A 28 -1.38 -28.00 11.35
C LYS A 28 -2.36 -27.55 10.27
N ALA A 29 -3.09 -28.48 9.64
CA ALA A 29 -4.01 -28.15 8.55
C ALA A 29 -5.18 -27.24 9.00
N GLU A 30 -5.53 -27.28 10.29
CA GLU A 30 -6.51 -26.40 10.91
C GLU A 30 -6.10 -24.92 10.92
N ASP A 31 -4.79 -24.61 10.83
CA ASP A 31 -4.32 -23.23 10.75
C ASP A 31 -4.69 -22.55 9.41
N PHE A 32 -4.93 -23.34 8.36
CA PHE A 32 -5.26 -22.92 6.99
C PHE A 32 -6.75 -23.04 6.64
N PHE A 33 -7.61 -23.30 7.63
CA PHE A 33 -9.01 -23.70 7.44
C PHE A 33 -10.00 -22.81 8.22
N SER A 34 -11.16 -22.54 7.64
CA SER A 34 -12.33 -22.06 8.38
C SER A 34 -13.64 -22.65 7.87
N THR A 35 -14.72 -22.43 8.61
CA THR A 35 -16.06 -22.96 8.33
C THR A 35 -17.15 -21.92 8.63
N GLY A 36 -18.30 -22.04 7.98
CA GLY A 36 -19.48 -21.21 8.23
C GLY A 36 -19.73 -20.09 7.22
N LEU A 37 -19.02 -20.04 6.09
CA LEU A 37 -19.27 -19.05 5.02
C LEU A 37 -20.55 -19.38 4.20
N ASP A 38 -21.14 -20.56 4.41
CA ASP A 38 -22.48 -20.93 3.95
C ASP A 38 -23.60 -20.22 4.72
N LYS A 39 -23.33 -19.74 5.93
CA LYS A 39 -24.33 -19.15 6.82
C LYS A 39 -24.58 -17.70 6.43
N ALA A 40 -25.85 -17.34 6.29
CA ALA A 40 -26.27 -15.97 6.04
C ALA A 40 -25.98 -15.09 7.27
N GLY A 41 -25.39 -13.93 7.04
CA GLY A 41 -25.18 -12.91 8.08
C GLY A 41 -26.47 -12.22 8.51
N ASP A 42 -26.47 -11.64 9.72
CA ASP A 42 -27.60 -10.86 10.24
C ASP A 42 -27.77 -9.54 9.49
N THR A 43 -28.75 -9.53 8.59
CA THR A 43 -29.18 -8.38 7.79
C THR A 43 -30.31 -7.57 8.43
N GLY A 44 -30.71 -7.84 9.68
CA GLY A 44 -31.74 -7.08 10.41
C GLY A 44 -31.28 -5.68 10.85
N LYS A 45 -29.99 -5.38 10.73
CA LYS A 45 -29.37 -4.07 11.04
C LYS A 45 -29.90 -2.97 10.09
N LYS A 46 -29.84 -1.69 10.51
CA LYS A 46 -30.41 -0.54 9.76
C LYS A 46 -29.94 -0.41 8.29
N LEU A 47 -28.71 -0.83 7.99
CA LEU A 47 -28.18 -0.86 6.61
C LEU A 47 -28.71 -2.04 5.76
N GLY A 48 -29.29 -3.09 6.35
CA GLY A 48 -29.85 -4.23 5.63
C GLY A 48 -28.81 -5.16 5.00
N SER A 49 -27.56 -5.13 5.48
CA SER A 49 -26.42 -5.88 4.95
C SER A 49 -25.57 -6.47 6.09
N ASN A 50 -24.79 -7.50 5.78
CA ASN A 50 -23.78 -8.04 6.70
C ASN A 50 -22.58 -8.61 5.92
N VAL A 51 -21.38 -8.16 6.26
CA VAL A 51 -20.11 -8.74 5.76
C VAL A 51 -19.62 -9.81 6.75
N THR A 52 -19.38 -11.02 6.25
CA THR A 52 -18.79 -12.13 7.00
C THR A 52 -17.39 -12.39 6.44
N ALA A 53 -16.37 -11.94 7.15
CA ALA A 53 -14.98 -11.96 6.68
C ALA A 53 -14.19 -13.20 7.12
N VAL A 54 -13.31 -13.65 6.23
CA VAL A 54 -12.33 -14.73 6.43
C VAL A 54 -10.95 -14.16 6.09
N ASN A 55 -10.33 -13.56 7.11
CA ASN A 55 -9.04 -12.86 7.07
C ASN A 55 -8.05 -13.51 8.06
N VAL A 56 -6.88 -12.90 8.29
CA VAL A 56 -5.85 -13.47 9.18
C VAL A 56 -6.32 -13.76 10.62
N ASN A 57 -7.30 -13.01 11.13
CA ASN A 57 -7.88 -13.25 12.46
C ASN A 57 -8.81 -14.50 12.50
N LYS A 58 -9.15 -15.05 11.33
CA LYS A 58 -10.10 -16.17 11.15
C LYS A 58 -9.46 -17.42 10.54
N ILE A 59 -8.39 -17.24 9.76
CA ILE A 59 -7.46 -18.28 9.31
C ILE A 59 -6.04 -17.74 9.58
N VAL A 60 -5.40 -18.21 10.65
CA VAL A 60 -4.08 -17.73 11.08
C VAL A 60 -2.96 -18.04 10.06
N GLY A 61 -3.16 -19.04 9.21
CA GLY A 61 -2.31 -19.36 8.07
C GLY A 61 -2.38 -18.38 6.90
N LEU A 62 -3.27 -17.37 6.92
CA LEU A 62 -3.25 -16.27 5.95
C LEU A 62 -2.17 -15.20 6.25
N ASN A 63 -1.44 -15.31 7.36
CA ASN A 63 -0.40 -14.34 7.69
C ASN A 63 0.68 -14.32 6.60
N THR A 64 1.11 -13.12 6.19
CA THR A 64 1.99 -12.87 5.03
C THR A 64 1.52 -13.38 3.65
N LEU A 65 0.29 -13.93 3.49
CA LEU A 65 -0.12 -14.58 2.22
C LEU A 65 -0.88 -13.71 1.20
N GLY A 66 -1.07 -12.42 1.45
CA GLY A 66 -1.53 -11.43 0.45
C GLY A 66 -3.01 -11.53 0.05
N ILE A 67 -3.87 -12.23 0.79
CA ILE A 67 -5.28 -12.40 0.40
C ILE A 67 -6.26 -12.64 1.57
N SER A 68 -7.52 -12.26 1.39
CA SER A 68 -8.65 -12.65 2.24
C SER A 68 -9.94 -12.84 1.43
N MET A 69 -10.95 -13.48 2.03
CA MET A 69 -12.25 -13.73 1.39
C MET A 69 -13.39 -13.20 2.28
N VAL A 70 -14.48 -12.73 1.66
CA VAL A 70 -15.69 -12.28 2.33
C VAL A 70 -16.92 -12.91 1.72
N ARG A 71 -17.95 -13.13 2.54
CA ARG A 71 -19.34 -13.22 2.08
C ARG A 71 -20.04 -11.92 2.44
N ILE A 72 -20.93 -11.46 1.57
CA ILE A 72 -21.82 -10.33 1.89
C ILE A 72 -23.26 -10.72 1.58
N ASP A 73 -24.10 -10.70 2.62
CA ASP A 73 -25.54 -10.90 2.55
C ASP A 73 -26.25 -9.55 2.54
N TYR A 74 -27.28 -9.41 1.70
CA TYR A 74 -28.10 -8.21 1.58
C TYR A 74 -29.59 -8.58 1.63
N ALA A 75 -30.33 -8.00 2.58
CA ALA A 75 -31.79 -7.97 2.55
C ALA A 75 -32.30 -7.12 1.36
N PRO A 76 -33.61 -7.09 1.05
CA PRO A 76 -34.17 -6.14 0.09
C PRO A 76 -33.84 -4.70 0.49
N LYS A 77 -33.40 -3.87 -0.47
CA LYS A 77 -32.83 -2.53 -0.21
C LYS A 77 -31.62 -2.53 0.74
N GLY A 78 -30.95 -3.67 0.93
CA GLY A 78 -29.73 -3.79 1.72
C GLY A 78 -28.55 -3.03 1.10
N LEU A 79 -27.71 -2.41 1.92
CA LEU A 79 -26.62 -1.54 1.48
C LEU A 79 -25.35 -1.86 2.27
N ASN A 80 -24.27 -2.24 1.60
CA ASN A 80 -22.93 -2.01 2.13
C ASN A 80 -22.54 -0.57 1.76
N ALA A 81 -22.47 0.30 2.77
CA ALA A 81 -22.40 1.75 2.59
C ALA A 81 -21.09 2.19 1.93
N PRO A 82 -20.99 3.42 1.38
CA PRO A 82 -19.75 3.97 0.87
C PRO A 82 -18.58 3.77 1.84
N HIS A 83 -17.57 3.03 1.39
CA HIS A 83 -16.39 2.65 2.16
C HIS A 83 -15.17 2.54 1.23
N THR A 84 -13.99 2.35 1.82
CA THR A 84 -12.75 2.04 1.09
C THR A 84 -11.95 0.98 1.84
N HIS A 85 -11.14 0.23 1.08
CA HIS A 85 -10.12 -0.70 1.58
C HIS A 85 -8.74 -0.05 1.33
N PRO A 86 -8.09 0.54 2.35
CA PRO A 86 -6.85 1.29 2.16
C PRO A 86 -5.65 0.43 1.73
N ARG A 87 -5.78 -0.90 1.79
CA ARG A 87 -4.68 -1.85 1.61
C ARG A 87 -5.08 -3.09 0.81
N ALA A 88 -6.12 -2.98 -0.03
CA ALA A 88 -6.51 -4.02 -0.98
C ALA A 88 -7.47 -3.53 -2.08
N THR A 89 -7.35 -4.14 -3.26
CA THR A 89 -8.43 -4.25 -4.26
C THR A 89 -9.44 -5.30 -3.80
N GLU A 90 -10.76 -5.06 -3.98
CA GLU A 90 -11.81 -6.09 -3.84
C GLU A 90 -12.24 -6.60 -5.23
N ILE A 91 -12.30 -7.93 -5.43
CA ILE A 91 -13.01 -8.57 -6.54
C ILE A 91 -14.20 -9.38 -6.02
N LEU A 92 -15.40 -9.15 -6.58
CA LEU A 92 -16.67 -9.68 -6.08
C LEU A 92 -17.48 -10.37 -7.18
N THR A 93 -18.09 -11.52 -6.84
CA THR A 93 -19.08 -12.22 -7.66
C THR A 93 -20.42 -12.33 -6.93
N VAL A 94 -21.52 -12.10 -7.65
CA VAL A 94 -22.87 -12.34 -7.10
C VAL A 94 -23.20 -13.83 -7.26
N ILE A 95 -23.53 -14.52 -6.17
CA ILE A 95 -23.92 -15.94 -6.19
C ILE A 95 -25.46 -16.13 -6.16
N GLU A 96 -26.20 -15.16 -5.63
CA GLU A 96 -27.67 -15.12 -5.59
C GLU A 96 -28.19 -13.68 -5.69
N GLY A 97 -29.32 -13.46 -6.37
CA GLY A 97 -29.96 -12.15 -6.49
C GLY A 97 -29.31 -11.19 -7.51
N GLN A 98 -29.35 -9.89 -7.20
CA GLN A 98 -28.80 -8.81 -8.02
C GLN A 98 -28.24 -7.67 -7.16
N LEU A 99 -27.19 -7.00 -7.64
CA LEU A 99 -26.43 -6.02 -6.88
C LEU A 99 -26.09 -4.79 -7.76
N PHE A 100 -26.52 -3.60 -7.35
CA PHE A 100 -26.05 -2.34 -7.89
C PHE A 100 -24.75 -1.96 -7.20
N VAL A 101 -23.66 -1.87 -7.94
CA VAL A 101 -22.33 -1.56 -7.41
C VAL A 101 -21.76 -0.32 -8.06
N GLY A 102 -20.83 0.35 -7.37
CA GLY A 102 -20.01 1.38 -8.00
C GLY A 102 -18.84 1.87 -7.17
N PHE A 103 -17.89 2.53 -7.83
CA PHE A 103 -16.75 3.20 -7.21
C PHE A 103 -16.49 4.57 -7.82
N VAL A 104 -15.82 5.44 -7.06
CA VAL A 104 -15.50 6.81 -7.45
C VAL A 104 -13.99 7.02 -7.48
N THR A 105 -13.49 7.65 -8.54
CA THR A 105 -12.07 8.01 -8.68
C THR A 105 -11.64 9.08 -7.67
N SER A 106 -10.34 9.15 -7.46
CA SER A 106 -9.69 10.34 -6.89
C SER A 106 -9.94 11.59 -7.75
N ASN A 107 -9.57 12.74 -7.21
CA ASN A 107 -9.74 14.07 -7.78
C ASN A 107 -8.88 14.21 -9.05
N SER A 108 -9.38 13.74 -10.19
CA SER A 108 -8.77 13.96 -11.50
C SER A 108 -9.01 15.40 -12.01
N ASP A 109 -8.30 15.82 -13.06
CA ASP A 109 -8.54 17.11 -13.74
C ASP A 109 -9.99 17.24 -14.29
N ASN A 110 -10.73 16.14 -14.42
CA ASN A 110 -12.14 16.12 -14.82
C ASN A 110 -13.13 16.01 -13.62
N GLY A 111 -12.61 16.02 -12.39
CA GLY A 111 -13.34 15.76 -11.15
C GLY A 111 -13.42 14.28 -10.77
N ASN A 112 -14.24 13.97 -9.76
CA ASN A 112 -14.48 12.62 -9.26
C ASN A 112 -15.46 11.87 -10.16
N ARG A 113 -14.99 10.83 -10.85
CA ARG A 113 -15.80 10.07 -11.82
C ARG A 113 -16.40 8.82 -11.16
N LEU A 114 -17.72 8.65 -11.30
CA LEU A 114 -18.42 7.45 -10.82
C LEU A 114 -18.48 6.38 -11.92
N PHE A 115 -18.09 5.16 -11.55
CA PHE A 115 -18.31 3.94 -12.34
C PHE A 115 -19.36 3.09 -11.63
N THR A 116 -20.40 2.64 -12.33
CA THR A 116 -21.49 1.83 -11.75
C THR A 116 -21.91 0.68 -12.64
N LYS A 117 -22.43 -0.39 -12.03
CA LYS A 117 -22.97 -1.55 -12.76
C LYS A 117 -24.11 -2.23 -11.99
N MET A 118 -25.09 -2.74 -12.73
CA MET A 118 -26.02 -3.75 -12.23
C MET A 118 -25.43 -5.14 -12.49
N LEU A 119 -25.12 -5.85 -11.41
CA LEU A 119 -24.67 -7.24 -11.41
C LEU A 119 -25.86 -8.18 -11.17
N LYS A 120 -25.83 -9.34 -11.81
CA LYS A 120 -26.70 -10.49 -11.55
C LYS A 120 -25.84 -11.70 -11.13
N LYS A 121 -26.48 -12.78 -10.67
CA LYS A 121 -25.79 -14.06 -10.42
C LYS A 121 -24.81 -14.41 -11.56
N GLY A 122 -23.54 -14.63 -11.21
CA GLY A 122 -22.46 -14.94 -12.15
C GLY A 122 -21.76 -13.76 -12.82
N ASP A 123 -22.20 -12.54 -12.55
CA ASP A 123 -21.47 -11.34 -12.91
C ASP A 123 -20.41 -11.04 -11.83
N VAL A 124 -19.21 -10.66 -12.29
CA VAL A 124 -18.05 -10.33 -11.46
C VAL A 124 -17.69 -8.86 -11.68
N PHE A 125 -17.32 -8.17 -10.61
CA PHE A 125 -16.86 -6.79 -10.64
C PHE A 125 -15.62 -6.60 -9.77
N VAL A 126 -14.79 -5.60 -10.05
CA VAL A 126 -13.60 -5.26 -9.27
C VAL A 126 -13.58 -3.78 -8.87
N PHE A 127 -13.17 -3.52 -7.63
CA PHE A 127 -13.05 -2.20 -7.01
C PHE A 127 -11.57 -1.94 -6.68
N PRO A 128 -10.90 -1.00 -7.37
CA PRO A 128 -9.48 -0.72 -7.13
C PRO A 128 -9.19 -0.22 -5.71
N GLU A 129 -8.00 -0.55 -5.23
CA GLU A 129 -7.47 -0.21 -3.91
C GLU A 129 -7.58 1.29 -3.57
N GLY A 130 -7.90 1.59 -2.31
CA GLY A 130 -8.05 2.96 -1.80
C GLY A 130 -9.29 3.74 -2.30
N LEU A 131 -9.96 3.31 -3.38
CA LEU A 131 -11.12 4.04 -3.94
C LEU A 131 -12.40 3.85 -3.12
N ILE A 132 -13.21 4.92 -3.04
CA ILE A 132 -14.51 4.88 -2.36
C ILE A 132 -15.52 4.13 -3.23
N HIS A 133 -16.12 3.07 -2.68
CA HIS A 133 -17.06 2.20 -3.37
C HIS A 133 -18.20 1.73 -2.47
N PHE A 134 -19.25 1.18 -3.08
CA PHE A 134 -20.46 0.71 -2.42
C PHE A 134 -21.10 -0.46 -3.17
N GLN A 135 -21.91 -1.23 -2.45
CA GLN A 135 -22.74 -2.29 -3.03
C GLN A 135 -24.15 -2.24 -2.42
N PHE A 136 -25.18 -2.18 -3.26
CA PHE A 136 -26.58 -2.00 -2.89
C PHE A 136 -27.45 -3.07 -3.55
N ASN A 137 -28.40 -3.65 -2.83
CA ASN A 137 -29.43 -4.52 -3.39
C ASN A 137 -30.69 -3.70 -3.70
N PRO A 138 -30.89 -3.21 -4.94
CA PRO A 138 -32.10 -2.44 -5.27
C PRO A 138 -33.36 -3.29 -5.35
N GLY A 139 -33.25 -4.63 -5.29
CA GLY A 139 -34.33 -5.59 -5.51
C GLY A 139 -35.24 -5.82 -4.30
N HIS A 140 -36.20 -6.73 -4.51
CA HIS A 140 -37.23 -7.13 -3.54
C HIS A 140 -36.95 -8.49 -2.87
N THR A 141 -35.91 -9.20 -3.31
CA THR A 141 -35.41 -10.45 -2.71
C THR A 141 -34.09 -10.20 -1.98
N ASN A 142 -33.63 -11.18 -1.20
CA ASN A 142 -32.24 -11.18 -0.75
C ASN A 142 -31.27 -11.30 -1.95
N THR A 143 -30.05 -10.84 -1.73
CA THR A 143 -28.89 -10.98 -2.63
C THR A 143 -27.70 -11.46 -1.80
N VAL A 144 -26.88 -12.35 -2.36
CA VAL A 144 -25.67 -12.87 -1.70
C VAL A 144 -24.50 -12.80 -2.68
N ALA A 145 -23.37 -12.31 -2.19
CA ALA A 145 -22.13 -12.20 -2.95
C ALA A 145 -20.94 -12.83 -2.20
N ILE A 146 -19.95 -13.28 -2.96
CA ILE A 146 -18.63 -13.68 -2.45
C ILE A 146 -17.61 -12.68 -3.00
N GLY A 147 -16.86 -12.04 -2.11
CA GLY A 147 -15.75 -11.15 -2.45
C GLY A 147 -14.41 -11.75 -2.02
N ALA A 148 -13.33 -11.28 -2.61
CA ALA A 148 -11.97 -11.53 -2.16
C ALA A 148 -11.14 -10.25 -2.29
N LEU A 149 -10.18 -10.07 -1.39
CA LEU A 149 -9.40 -8.84 -1.29
C LEU A 149 -7.90 -9.15 -1.31
N SER A 150 -7.12 -8.31 -2.01
CA SER A 150 -5.66 -8.48 -2.21
C SER A 150 -4.79 -8.21 -0.97
N SER A 151 -5.31 -8.49 0.22
CA SER A 151 -4.58 -8.50 1.48
C SER A 151 -5.29 -9.37 2.51
N GLN A 152 -4.52 -10.02 3.38
CA GLN A 152 -4.99 -10.77 4.55
C GLN A 152 -5.51 -9.86 5.68
N ASN A 153 -5.24 -8.55 5.62
CA ASN A 153 -5.92 -7.54 6.43
C ASN A 153 -6.11 -6.24 5.62
N PRO A 154 -7.15 -6.16 4.77
CA PRO A 154 -7.36 -5.06 3.82
C PRO A 154 -7.66 -3.70 4.48
N GLY A 155 -7.94 -3.68 5.79
CA GLY A 155 -8.59 -2.56 6.46
C GLY A 155 -10.02 -2.35 5.94
N THR A 156 -10.76 -1.42 6.53
CA THR A 156 -12.06 -0.95 6.01
C THR A 156 -12.34 0.42 6.60
N ILE A 157 -12.63 1.44 5.78
CA ILE A 157 -13.06 2.76 6.27
C ILE A 157 -14.47 3.02 5.79
N THR A 158 -15.48 2.84 6.65
CA THR A 158 -16.85 3.24 6.32
C THR A 158 -16.96 4.75 6.42
N ILE A 159 -17.26 5.44 5.31
CA ILE A 159 -17.08 6.90 5.21
C ILE A 159 -17.92 7.66 6.23
N ALA A 160 -19.19 7.28 6.43
CA ALA A 160 -20.06 7.89 7.43
C ALA A 160 -19.51 7.73 8.86
N ASN A 161 -19.00 6.56 9.21
CA ASN A 161 -18.48 6.25 10.54
C ASN A 161 -17.14 6.97 10.80
N ALA A 162 -16.25 7.01 9.81
CA ALA A 162 -14.95 7.65 9.95
C ALA A 162 -15.04 9.19 10.00
N VAL A 163 -16.00 9.81 9.29
CA VAL A 163 -16.14 11.27 9.26
C VAL A 163 -17.04 11.80 10.39
N PHE A 164 -18.16 11.12 10.68
CA PHE A 164 -19.17 11.61 11.62
C PHE A 164 -19.27 10.76 12.91
N GLY A 165 -18.73 9.54 12.92
CA GLY A 165 -18.77 8.62 14.07
C GLY A 165 -17.42 8.40 14.78
N SER A 166 -16.40 9.20 14.47
CA SER A 166 -15.06 9.04 15.04
C SER A 166 -15.02 9.29 16.56
N LYS A 167 -14.04 8.72 17.24
CA LYS A 167 -13.84 8.89 18.69
C LYS A 167 -12.41 9.38 18.99
N PRO A 168 -12.21 10.60 19.53
CA PRO A 168 -13.20 11.69 19.64
C PRO A 168 -13.79 12.12 18.27
N PRO A 169 -14.94 12.84 18.25
CA PRO A 169 -15.52 13.35 17.01
C PRO A 169 -14.60 14.41 16.36
N ILE A 170 -14.60 14.46 15.03
CA ILE A 170 -14.05 15.61 14.30
C ILE A 170 -14.90 16.85 14.62
N SER A 171 -14.24 17.99 14.88
CA SER A 171 -14.91 19.25 15.25
C SER A 171 -16.01 19.63 14.26
N ASP A 172 -17.16 20.01 14.82
CA ASP A 172 -18.36 20.36 14.06
C ASP A 172 -18.09 21.50 13.05
N GLU A 173 -17.16 22.40 13.35
CA GLU A 173 -16.76 23.49 12.45
C GLU A 173 -15.99 22.97 11.21
N VAL A 174 -15.06 22.03 11.42
CA VAL A 174 -14.29 21.38 10.34
C VAL A 174 -15.25 20.66 9.40
N LEU A 175 -16.24 19.95 9.96
CA LEU A 175 -17.24 19.24 9.16
C LEU A 175 -18.22 20.21 8.48
N ALA A 176 -18.74 21.21 9.19
CA ALA A 176 -19.66 22.19 8.63
C ALA A 176 -19.03 22.94 7.45
N LYS A 177 -17.76 23.36 7.56
CA LYS A 177 -17.06 24.02 6.45
C LYS A 177 -16.68 23.05 5.31
N ALA A 178 -16.35 21.79 5.61
CA ALA A 178 -16.06 20.79 4.59
C ALA A 178 -17.27 20.47 3.69
N PHE A 179 -18.44 20.24 4.31
CA PHE A 179 -19.69 19.90 3.64
C PHE A 179 -20.57 21.13 3.32
N GLN A 180 -20.12 22.34 3.69
CA GLN A 180 -20.80 23.64 3.52
C GLN A 180 -22.15 23.77 4.24
N VAL A 181 -22.51 22.83 5.11
CA VAL A 181 -23.77 22.78 5.87
C VAL A 181 -23.76 23.69 7.11
N ASP A 182 -24.93 23.85 7.75
CA ASP A 182 -25.01 24.42 9.10
C ASP A 182 -24.59 23.43 10.19
N LYS A 183 -24.36 23.93 11.41
CA LYS A 183 -23.98 23.09 12.55
C LYS A 183 -25.06 22.05 12.90
N LYS A 184 -26.35 22.38 12.78
CA LYS A 184 -27.45 21.46 13.12
C LYS A 184 -27.43 20.21 12.26
N THR A 185 -27.08 20.36 10.98
CA THR A 185 -26.91 19.25 10.04
C THR A 185 -25.74 18.35 10.44
N ILE A 186 -24.63 18.93 10.92
CA ILE A 186 -23.50 18.15 11.48
C ILE A 186 -23.87 17.44 12.77
N ASP A 187 -24.50 18.14 13.72
CA ASP A 187 -24.95 17.59 14.99
C ASP A 187 -25.90 16.40 14.77
N TRP A 188 -26.78 16.52 13.76
CA TRP A 188 -27.65 15.45 13.30
C TRP A 188 -26.83 14.29 12.68
N LEU A 189 -25.90 14.56 11.77
CA LEU A 189 -25.09 13.53 11.09
C LEU A 189 -24.22 12.74 12.06
N GLN A 190 -23.57 13.41 13.03
CA GLN A 190 -22.82 12.76 14.10
C GLN A 190 -23.71 11.87 14.97
N ALA A 191 -24.87 12.39 15.40
CA ALA A 191 -25.81 11.66 16.25
C ALA A 191 -26.38 10.38 15.59
N HIS A 192 -26.53 10.37 14.26
CA HIS A 192 -27.07 9.22 13.52
C HIS A 192 -26.00 8.28 12.96
N ALA A 193 -24.79 8.76 12.66
CA ALA A 193 -23.65 7.91 12.35
C ALA A 193 -23.19 7.09 13.56
N CYS A 194 -23.22 7.67 14.77
CA CYS A 194 -22.70 7.04 15.99
C CYS A 194 -23.65 6.01 16.65
N PHE A 195 -24.32 5.17 15.86
CA PHE A 195 -25.16 4.07 16.38
C PHE A 195 -24.48 2.69 16.35
N SER A 196 -23.42 2.57 17.16
CA SER A 196 -22.96 1.28 17.66
C SER A 196 -22.65 1.34 19.16
N ILE A 197 -23.24 0.42 19.92
CA ILE A 197 -22.98 0.03 21.32
C ILE A 197 -23.36 1.03 22.43
N TYR A 198 -23.12 2.35 22.32
CA TYR A 198 -23.01 3.18 23.53
C TYR A 198 -24.31 3.69 24.21
N THR A 199 -25.48 3.59 23.57
CA THR A 199 -26.74 4.18 24.09
C THR A 199 -27.52 3.32 25.07
N HIS A 200 -27.30 2.00 25.14
CA HIS A 200 -28.08 1.11 26.02
C HIS A 200 -27.59 1.07 27.48
N LEU A 201 -26.29 1.24 27.75
CA LEU A 201 -25.74 1.00 29.10
C LEU A 201 -26.05 2.13 30.11
N ARG A 202 -26.08 3.40 29.67
CA ARG A 202 -26.23 4.57 30.56
C ARG A 202 -27.64 4.81 31.13
N ARG A 203 -28.64 3.99 30.78
CA ARG A 203 -29.97 3.98 31.44
C ARG A 203 -30.21 2.74 32.32
N ALA A 204 -29.28 1.78 32.36
CA ALA A 204 -29.50 0.49 33.02
C ALA A 204 -28.70 0.29 34.31
N ILE A 205 -27.51 0.91 34.45
CA ILE A 205 -26.58 0.62 35.56
C ILE A 205 -26.05 1.92 36.18
N GLY A 206 -26.70 2.38 37.25
CA GLY A 206 -26.19 3.44 38.12
C GLY A 206 -25.42 2.86 39.31
N ILE A 207 -24.10 2.71 39.19
CA ILE A 207 -23.22 2.24 40.28
C ILE A 207 -21.98 3.13 40.35
N THR A 208 -21.59 3.54 41.56
CA THR A 208 -20.44 4.40 41.86
C THR A 208 -19.54 3.79 42.93
N THR A 209 -18.42 3.17 42.53
CA THR A 209 -17.20 2.99 43.36
C THR A 209 -16.02 2.48 42.50
N PRO A 210 -14.77 2.88 42.79
CA PRO A 210 -13.57 2.25 42.23
C PRO A 210 -13.05 1.09 43.11
N ILE A 211 -12.29 0.17 42.52
CA ILE A 211 -11.56 -0.89 43.24
C ILE A 211 -10.05 -0.66 43.09
N VAL A 212 -9.31 -0.90 44.18
CA VAL A 212 -7.86 -0.59 44.33
C VAL A 212 -7.00 -1.76 43.84
N ALA A 213 -5.83 -1.46 43.27
CA ALA A 213 -4.86 -2.45 42.81
C ALA A 213 -4.02 -3.04 43.97
N SER A 214 -3.50 -4.26 43.80
CA SER A 214 -2.62 -4.94 44.76
C SER A 214 -1.37 -5.54 44.07
N SER A 215 -0.35 -5.85 44.87
CA SER A 215 1.05 -5.93 44.42
C SER A 215 1.71 -7.29 44.70
N ILE A 216 2.54 -7.79 43.77
CA ILE A 216 3.39 -9.00 43.94
C ILE A 216 4.81 -8.72 43.41
N PRO A 217 5.91 -9.25 44.00
CA PRO A 217 7.24 -8.60 43.96
C PRO A 217 8.28 -9.20 42.98
N LYS A 218 9.49 -8.63 43.01
CA LYS A 218 10.68 -8.99 42.20
C LYS A 218 11.43 -10.21 42.77
N ILE A 219 12.01 -11.05 41.91
CA ILE A 219 13.14 -11.96 42.19
C ILE A 219 14.19 -11.81 41.05
N THR A 220 15.47 -12.13 41.30
CA THR A 220 16.61 -11.63 40.50
C THR A 220 17.62 -12.66 39.98
N ARG A 221 18.08 -12.42 38.74
CA ARG A 221 19.45 -12.60 38.19
C ARG A 221 20.07 -14.01 38.00
N MET A 222 20.41 -14.27 36.73
CA MET A 222 21.63 -14.93 36.21
C MET A 222 21.79 -16.45 36.46
N ALA A 223 22.59 -17.21 35.68
CA ALA A 223 23.51 -16.85 34.59
C ALA A 223 23.52 -17.89 33.44
N ALA A 224 23.80 -17.45 32.20
CA ALA A 224 24.50 -18.23 31.15
C ALA A 224 24.79 -17.34 29.91
N LYS A 225 26.08 -17.07 29.62
CA LYS A 225 26.56 -16.49 28.36
C LYS A 225 28.00 -16.98 28.12
N THR A 226 28.24 -17.76 27.05
CA THR A 226 29.51 -17.82 26.26
C THR A 226 29.47 -18.92 25.18
N LEU A 227 28.59 -18.84 24.19
CA LEU A 227 28.84 -19.46 22.86
C LEU A 227 28.03 -18.90 21.67
N LEU A 228 27.20 -17.86 21.86
CA LEU A 228 26.23 -17.42 20.83
C LEU A 228 26.69 -16.22 19.98
N LEU A 229 27.73 -15.47 20.39
CA LEU A 229 28.13 -14.23 19.70
C LEU A 229 28.95 -14.47 18.40
N ALA A 230 29.43 -15.69 18.15
CA ALA A 230 30.21 -15.99 16.94
C ALA A 230 29.34 -16.38 15.72
N LEU A 231 28.13 -16.92 15.94
CA LEU A 231 27.22 -17.34 14.88
C LEU A 231 26.30 -16.21 14.38
N LEU A 232 26.15 -15.14 15.16
CA LEU A 232 25.26 -14.00 14.87
C LEU A 232 25.86 -12.95 13.91
N ALA A 233 27.01 -13.22 13.29
CA ALA A 233 27.75 -12.27 12.45
C ALA A 233 27.60 -12.48 10.93
N VAL A 234 26.89 -13.51 10.48
CA VAL A 234 26.75 -13.86 9.05
C VAL A 234 25.29 -13.80 8.55
N ALA A 235 24.30 -13.91 9.44
CA ALA A 235 22.88 -13.96 9.09
C ALA A 235 22.21 -12.56 9.06
N SER A 236 22.68 -11.64 8.20
CA SER A 236 22.04 -10.32 8.04
C SER A 236 22.25 -9.64 6.67
N SER A 237 21.83 -10.31 5.59
CA SER A 237 21.70 -9.71 4.25
C SER A 237 20.43 -10.16 3.52
N LEU A 238 19.29 -10.16 4.22
CA LEU A 238 17.97 -10.23 3.59
C LEU A 238 17.62 -8.87 2.98
N ALA A 239 17.68 -8.75 1.66
CA ALA A 239 17.05 -7.65 0.95
C ALA A 239 15.52 -7.75 1.10
N MET A 240 14.87 -6.64 1.41
CA MET A 240 13.42 -6.50 1.25
C MET A 240 13.18 -5.94 -0.16
N ALA A 241 12.47 -6.71 -0.98
CA ALA A 241 11.87 -6.24 -2.21
C ALA A 241 10.53 -5.54 -1.91
N SER A 242 10.05 -4.69 -2.82
CA SER A 242 8.72 -4.10 -2.74
C SER A 242 8.21 -3.75 -4.14
N ASP A 243 7.01 -4.23 -4.49
CA ASP A 243 6.31 -3.72 -5.67
C ASP A 243 6.10 -2.20 -5.51
N PRO A 244 6.35 -1.38 -6.53
CA PRO A 244 6.07 0.05 -6.46
C PRO A 244 4.56 0.28 -6.36
N SER A 245 4.14 1.09 -5.38
CA SER A 245 2.73 1.47 -5.18
C SER A 245 2.08 1.91 -6.51
N PRO A 246 0.76 1.71 -6.69
CA PRO A 246 0.04 2.22 -7.85
C PRO A 246 0.39 3.70 -8.09
N LEU A 247 0.56 4.13 -9.33
CA LEU A 247 0.88 5.52 -9.69
C LEU A 247 -0.32 6.26 -10.29
N GLN A 248 -1.49 5.61 -10.32
CA GLN A 248 -2.80 6.10 -10.73
C GLN A 248 -3.89 5.22 -10.13
N ASP A 249 -5.16 5.59 -10.31
CA ASP A 249 -6.32 4.91 -9.70
C ASP A 249 -6.59 3.50 -10.24
N PHE A 250 -6.18 3.22 -11.48
CA PHE A 250 -6.24 1.92 -12.15
C PHE A 250 -5.43 1.95 -13.45
N CYS A 251 -4.93 0.79 -13.91
CA CYS A 251 -4.28 0.63 -15.22
C CYS A 251 -5.05 -0.40 -16.08
N VAL A 252 -6.22 -0.05 -16.61
CA VAL A 252 -6.99 -0.98 -17.46
C VAL A 252 -6.17 -1.40 -18.68
N ALA A 253 -5.99 -2.71 -18.87
CA ALA A 253 -5.22 -3.26 -19.99
C ALA A 253 -5.73 -2.80 -21.36
N ASP A 254 -4.89 -2.13 -22.14
CA ASP A 254 -5.07 -2.05 -23.58
C ASP A 254 -4.51 -3.32 -24.25
N LYS A 255 -5.43 -4.14 -24.76
CA LYS A 255 -5.15 -5.39 -25.45
C LYS A 255 -4.97 -5.22 -26.97
N ALA A 256 -5.10 -3.98 -27.48
CA ALA A 256 -4.84 -3.65 -28.89
C ALA A 256 -3.40 -3.12 -29.11
N SER A 257 -2.74 -2.64 -28.05
CA SER A 257 -1.33 -2.25 -28.08
C SER A 257 -0.41 -3.42 -28.44
N LYS A 258 0.63 -3.13 -29.23
CA LYS A 258 1.74 -4.04 -29.52
C LYS A 258 2.88 -3.93 -28.50
N VAL A 259 2.80 -2.98 -27.56
CA VAL A 259 3.80 -2.76 -26.50
C VAL A 259 3.38 -3.53 -25.26
N LEU A 260 4.29 -4.35 -24.73
CA LEU A 260 4.10 -5.18 -23.54
C LEU A 260 4.99 -4.66 -22.40
N VAL A 261 4.47 -4.63 -21.17
CA VAL A 261 5.15 -4.07 -19.98
C VAL A 261 4.92 -4.96 -18.76
N ASN A 262 5.61 -6.11 -18.73
CA ASN A 262 5.41 -7.19 -17.73
C ASN A 262 3.92 -7.56 -17.52
N GLY A 263 3.15 -7.53 -18.60
CA GLY A 263 1.70 -7.33 -18.57
C GLY A 263 1.27 -6.37 -19.69
N PHE A 264 0.15 -5.68 -19.50
CA PHE A 264 -0.43 -4.78 -20.50
C PHE A 264 -0.16 -3.31 -20.15
N VAL A 265 0.09 -2.50 -21.19
CA VAL A 265 0.02 -1.03 -21.10
C VAL A 265 -1.41 -0.58 -20.77
N CYS A 266 -1.56 0.62 -20.22
CA CYS A 266 -2.85 1.14 -19.80
C CYS A 266 -3.60 1.84 -20.95
N LYS A 267 -4.94 1.79 -20.93
CA LYS A 267 -5.80 2.73 -21.65
C LYS A 267 -5.71 4.13 -21.02
N ASP A 268 -6.01 5.19 -21.78
CA ASP A 268 -6.26 6.53 -21.20
C ASP A 268 -7.44 6.42 -20.20
N PRO A 269 -7.29 6.82 -18.92
CA PRO A 269 -8.37 6.79 -17.93
C PRO A 269 -9.64 7.54 -18.35
N LYS A 270 -9.56 8.46 -19.31
CA LYS A 270 -10.70 9.17 -19.91
C LYS A 270 -11.60 8.25 -20.74
N VAL A 271 -11.04 7.23 -21.42
CA VAL A 271 -11.80 6.31 -22.30
C VAL A 271 -12.21 5.00 -21.62
N VAL A 272 -11.63 4.69 -20.45
CA VAL A 272 -12.06 3.58 -19.59
C VAL A 272 -13.54 3.72 -19.21
N LYS A 273 -14.26 2.61 -19.05
CA LYS A 273 -15.70 2.54 -18.73
C LYS A 273 -16.02 1.41 -17.74
N ALA A 274 -17.23 1.36 -17.19
CA ALA A 274 -17.62 0.35 -16.19
C ALA A 274 -17.53 -1.08 -16.73
N GLU A 275 -17.67 -1.27 -18.04
CA GLU A 275 -17.49 -2.55 -18.73
C GLU A 275 -16.05 -3.08 -18.67
N ASP A 276 -15.04 -2.23 -18.42
CA ASP A 276 -13.65 -2.68 -18.28
C ASP A 276 -13.41 -3.40 -16.94
N PHE A 277 -14.24 -3.13 -15.93
CA PHE A 277 -14.20 -3.70 -14.57
C PHE A 277 -15.28 -4.78 -14.35
N PHE A 278 -16.05 -5.12 -15.39
CA PHE A 278 -17.16 -6.07 -15.35
C PHE A 278 -16.88 -7.32 -16.21
N PHE A 279 -17.04 -8.51 -15.62
CA PHE A 279 -17.07 -9.79 -16.32
C PHE A 279 -18.41 -10.50 -16.09
N ARG A 280 -18.82 -11.37 -17.02
CA ARG A 280 -20.11 -12.05 -16.98
C ARG A 280 -20.00 -13.52 -17.38
N GLY A 281 -20.60 -14.40 -16.59
CA GLY A 281 -20.75 -15.82 -16.91
C GLY A 281 -20.10 -16.79 -15.93
N LEU A 282 -19.71 -16.35 -14.72
CA LEU A 282 -19.15 -17.23 -13.68
C LEU A 282 -20.23 -18.12 -13.00
N ASP A 283 -21.51 -17.85 -13.28
CA ASP A 283 -22.65 -18.73 -12.99
C ASP A 283 -22.68 -20.00 -13.85
N LYS A 284 -21.99 -19.99 -15.01
CA LYS A 284 -21.95 -21.13 -15.93
C LYS A 284 -20.98 -22.19 -15.42
N ALA A 285 -21.46 -23.43 -15.36
CA ALA A 285 -20.62 -24.58 -15.08
C ALA A 285 -19.61 -24.82 -16.21
N GLY A 286 -18.36 -25.15 -15.84
CA GLY A 286 -17.34 -25.61 -16.77
C GLY A 286 -17.62 -27.03 -17.28
N ASP A 287 -17.04 -27.36 -18.44
CA ASP A 287 -17.11 -28.71 -19.01
C ASP A 287 -16.22 -29.69 -18.23
N THR A 288 -16.84 -30.52 -17.40
CA THR A 288 -16.20 -31.58 -16.60
C THR A 288 -16.17 -32.94 -17.31
N GLY A 289 -16.55 -33.05 -18.59
CA GLY A 289 -16.53 -34.32 -19.35
C GLY A 289 -15.14 -34.83 -19.72
N LYS A 290 -14.08 -34.09 -19.36
CA LYS A 290 -12.67 -34.40 -19.61
C LYS A 290 -12.19 -35.53 -18.69
N LYS A 291 -11.09 -36.22 -19.07
CA LYS A 291 -10.51 -37.37 -18.33
C LYS A 291 -10.28 -37.16 -16.82
N LEU A 292 -10.07 -35.91 -16.39
CA LEU A 292 -9.84 -35.56 -14.99
C LEU A 292 -11.11 -35.16 -14.22
N GLY A 293 -12.27 -35.04 -14.88
CA GLY A 293 -13.54 -34.75 -14.22
C GLY A 293 -13.68 -33.35 -13.59
N SER A 294 -12.81 -32.40 -13.95
CA SER A 294 -12.80 -31.04 -13.38
C SER A 294 -12.61 -29.97 -14.47
N ASN A 295 -13.02 -28.73 -14.18
CA ASN A 295 -12.77 -27.57 -15.04
C ASN A 295 -12.67 -26.27 -14.24
N VAL A 296 -11.59 -25.51 -14.45
CA VAL A 296 -11.39 -24.17 -13.88
C VAL A 296 -11.85 -23.09 -14.88
N THR A 297 -12.76 -22.22 -14.46
CA THR A 297 -13.25 -21.05 -15.19
C THR A 297 -12.68 -19.78 -14.54
N ALA A 298 -11.61 -19.23 -15.13
CA ALA A 298 -10.86 -18.12 -14.54
C ALA A 298 -11.27 -16.73 -15.05
N VAL A 299 -11.41 -15.79 -14.12
CA VAL A 299 -11.57 -14.34 -14.33
C VAL A 299 -10.27 -13.66 -13.90
N ASN A 300 -9.30 -13.70 -14.81
CA ASN A 300 -7.98 -13.07 -14.69
C ASN A 300 -7.84 -11.92 -15.70
N VAL A 301 -6.70 -11.22 -15.71
CA VAL A 301 -6.47 -10.05 -16.58
C VAL A 301 -6.75 -10.31 -18.07
N ASN A 302 -6.52 -11.55 -18.54
CA ASN A 302 -6.77 -11.93 -19.93
C ASN A 302 -8.28 -11.95 -20.26
N LYS A 303 -9.15 -12.23 -19.29
CA LYS A 303 -10.61 -12.13 -19.42
C LYS A 303 -11.16 -10.75 -19.02
N LEU A 304 -10.69 -10.17 -17.93
CA LEU A 304 -11.16 -8.90 -17.37
C LEU A 304 -10.05 -7.85 -17.38
N ALA A 305 -10.13 -6.87 -18.29
CA ALA A 305 -9.06 -5.92 -18.55
C ALA A 305 -8.74 -5.00 -17.35
N GLY A 306 -9.73 -4.71 -16.51
CA GLY A 306 -9.59 -3.90 -15.30
C GLY A 306 -8.77 -4.53 -14.18
N LEU A 307 -8.47 -5.84 -14.22
CA LEU A 307 -7.59 -6.48 -13.22
C LEU A 307 -6.10 -6.18 -13.42
N ASN A 308 -5.72 -5.57 -14.53
CA ASN A 308 -4.32 -5.24 -14.81
C ASN A 308 -3.78 -4.26 -13.74
N THR A 309 -2.62 -4.62 -13.17
CA THR A 309 -1.99 -4.02 -11.97
C THR A 309 -2.82 -4.00 -10.68
N LEU A 310 -3.86 -4.84 -10.52
CA LEU A 310 -4.70 -4.87 -9.30
C LEU A 310 -4.47 -6.09 -8.37
N GLY A 311 -3.41 -6.89 -8.59
CA GLY A 311 -2.97 -7.90 -7.62
C GLY A 311 -3.94 -9.07 -7.34
N ILE A 312 -5.05 -9.22 -8.07
CA ILE A 312 -6.06 -10.24 -7.75
C ILE A 312 -6.80 -10.81 -8.98
N SER A 313 -7.21 -12.08 -8.89
CA SER A 313 -8.13 -12.72 -9.82
C SER A 313 -9.07 -13.70 -9.10
N MET A 314 -10.15 -14.11 -9.77
CA MET A 314 -11.14 -15.04 -9.22
C MET A 314 -11.34 -16.24 -10.16
N VAL A 315 -11.62 -17.42 -9.61
CA VAL A 315 -11.94 -18.64 -10.35
C VAL A 315 -13.25 -19.24 -9.85
N ARG A 316 -13.96 -19.91 -10.75
CA ARG A 316 -14.88 -20.99 -10.40
C ARG A 316 -14.23 -22.31 -10.75
N ILE A 317 -14.44 -23.34 -9.94
CA ILE A 317 -14.03 -24.70 -10.26
C ILE A 317 -15.23 -25.63 -10.11
N ASP A 318 -15.56 -26.31 -11.20
CA ASP A 318 -16.59 -27.35 -11.24
C ASP A 318 -15.92 -28.73 -11.24
N TYR A 319 -16.47 -29.65 -10.45
CA TYR A 319 -16.01 -31.04 -10.36
C TYR A 319 -17.21 -31.98 -10.58
N ALA A 320 -17.07 -32.90 -11.54
CA ALA A 320 -17.92 -34.08 -11.67
C ALA A 320 -17.75 -35.01 -10.44
N PRO A 321 -18.59 -36.05 -10.28
CA PRO A 321 -18.33 -37.13 -9.33
C PRO A 321 -16.94 -37.71 -9.59
N ARG A 322 -16.14 -37.93 -8.53
CA ARG A 322 -14.74 -38.41 -8.65
C ARG A 322 -13.79 -37.48 -9.44
N GLY A 323 -14.18 -36.23 -9.70
CA GLY A 323 -13.37 -35.24 -10.40
C GLY A 323 -12.15 -34.76 -9.60
N LEU A 324 -11.02 -34.54 -10.27
CA LEU A 324 -9.73 -34.15 -9.74
C LEU A 324 -9.22 -32.90 -10.47
N ASN A 325 -8.91 -31.83 -9.75
CA ASN A 325 -7.92 -30.86 -10.19
C ASN A 325 -6.55 -31.39 -9.72
N PRO A 326 -5.67 -31.85 -10.64
CA PRO A 326 -4.47 -32.62 -10.31
C PRO A 326 -3.44 -31.80 -9.52
N PRO A 327 -2.37 -32.44 -8.98
CA PRO A 327 -1.26 -31.73 -8.37
C PRO A 327 -0.71 -30.62 -9.29
N HIS A 328 -0.82 -29.38 -8.85
CA HIS A 328 -0.41 -28.17 -9.58
C HIS A 328 0.13 -27.12 -8.61
N THR A 329 0.69 -26.04 -9.15
CA THR A 329 1.12 -24.88 -8.36
C THR A 329 0.81 -23.57 -9.08
N HIS A 330 0.59 -22.52 -8.29
CA HIS A 330 0.42 -21.13 -8.72
C HIS A 330 1.71 -20.35 -8.35
N PRO A 331 2.66 -20.16 -9.29
CA PRO A 331 3.98 -19.60 -8.97
C PRO A 331 3.93 -18.11 -8.57
N ARG A 332 2.84 -17.40 -8.86
CA ARG A 332 2.66 -15.96 -8.56
C ARG A 332 1.46 -15.64 -7.67
N ALA A 333 0.85 -16.63 -7.01
CA ALA A 333 -0.25 -16.36 -6.09
C ALA A 333 -0.50 -17.45 -5.05
N THR A 334 -0.93 -17.03 -3.86
CA THR A 334 -1.72 -17.85 -2.93
C THR A 334 -3.13 -18.03 -3.51
N GLU A 335 -3.74 -19.21 -3.39
CA GLU A 335 -5.19 -19.40 -3.59
C GLU A 335 -5.92 -19.46 -2.24
N ILE A 336 -7.05 -18.75 -2.12
CA ILE A 336 -8.07 -18.98 -1.09
C ILE A 336 -9.37 -19.46 -1.76
N LEU A 337 -9.90 -20.60 -1.30
CA LEU A 337 -11.00 -21.31 -1.94
C LEU A 337 -12.13 -21.60 -0.94
N THR A 338 -13.38 -21.39 -1.36
CA THR A 338 -14.58 -21.85 -0.64
C THR A 338 -15.45 -22.77 -1.49
N VAL A 339 -16.02 -23.80 -0.87
CA VAL A 339 -16.98 -24.70 -1.51
C VAL A 339 -18.38 -24.08 -1.42
N ILE A 340 -19.06 -23.91 -2.55
CA ILE A 340 -20.44 -23.37 -2.61
C ILE A 340 -21.50 -24.47 -2.80
N GLU A 341 -21.10 -25.64 -3.28
CA GLU A 341 -21.93 -26.84 -3.45
C GLU A 341 -21.09 -28.12 -3.32
N GLY A 342 -21.63 -29.16 -2.69
CA GLY A 342 -20.97 -30.46 -2.55
C GLY A 342 -19.89 -30.52 -1.46
N GLN A 343 -18.86 -31.33 -1.70
CA GLN A 343 -17.71 -31.55 -0.81
C GLN A 343 -16.40 -31.76 -1.59
N LEU A 344 -15.27 -31.36 -1.01
CA LEU A 344 -13.97 -31.32 -1.68
C LEU A 344 -12.84 -31.74 -0.74
N PHE A 345 -12.12 -32.81 -1.07
CA PHE A 345 -10.88 -33.19 -0.40
C PHE A 345 -9.72 -32.40 -1.01
N VAL A 346 -9.01 -31.63 -0.19
CA VAL A 346 -7.95 -30.71 -0.63
C VAL A 346 -6.65 -30.96 0.13
N GLY A 347 -5.54 -30.53 -0.44
CA GLY A 347 -4.27 -30.47 0.29
C GLY A 347 -3.13 -29.80 -0.46
N PHE A 348 -2.08 -29.45 0.28
CA PHE A 348 -0.81 -28.94 -0.24
C PHE A 348 0.38 -29.60 0.44
N VAL A 349 1.54 -29.55 -0.20
CA VAL A 349 2.81 -30.11 0.29
C VAL A 349 3.85 -29.00 0.42
N THR A 350 4.62 -29.00 1.52
CA THR A 350 5.76 -28.09 1.72
C THR A 350 6.88 -28.33 0.72
N SER A 351 7.84 -27.40 0.64
CA SER A 351 9.15 -27.66 0.07
C SER A 351 9.99 -28.58 0.97
N ASN A 352 11.19 -28.94 0.48
CA ASN A 352 12.13 -29.86 1.13
C ASN A 352 12.73 -29.21 2.39
N SER A 353 12.06 -29.35 3.54
CA SER A 353 12.62 -28.97 4.84
C SER A 353 13.64 -30.02 5.35
N ASP A 354 14.36 -29.71 6.43
CA ASP A 354 15.23 -30.67 7.14
C ASP A 354 14.50 -31.95 7.60
N ASN A 355 13.17 -31.87 7.76
CA ASN A 355 12.30 -32.98 8.12
C ASN A 355 11.56 -33.59 6.91
N GLY A 356 11.98 -33.23 5.69
CA GLY A 356 11.35 -33.64 4.42
C GLY A 356 10.10 -32.86 4.05
N ASN A 357 9.29 -33.44 3.16
CA ASN A 357 8.08 -32.84 2.60
C ASN A 357 6.85 -33.22 3.43
N ARG A 358 6.13 -32.21 3.93
CA ARG A 358 4.96 -32.38 4.79
C ARG A 358 3.66 -32.09 4.04
N LEU A 359 2.75 -33.05 4.05
CA LEU A 359 1.40 -32.93 3.46
C LEU A 359 0.40 -32.37 4.49
N PHE A 360 -0.31 -31.31 4.10
CA PHE A 360 -1.47 -30.77 4.81
C PHE A 360 -2.73 -31.09 3.99
N THR A 361 -3.79 -31.63 4.62
CA THR A 361 -5.06 -31.96 3.93
C THR A 361 -6.29 -31.61 4.75
N LYS A 362 -7.42 -31.43 4.06
CA LYS A 362 -8.74 -31.25 4.70
C LYS A 362 -9.86 -31.79 3.82
N MET A 363 -10.95 -32.23 4.45
CA MET A 363 -12.23 -32.47 3.78
C MET A 363 -13.11 -31.23 3.98
N LEU A 364 -13.38 -30.50 2.91
CA LEU A 364 -14.23 -29.32 2.88
C LEU A 364 -15.67 -29.69 2.53
N LYS A 365 -16.63 -29.02 3.14
CA LYS A 365 -18.06 -29.02 2.82
C LYS A 365 -18.47 -27.63 2.34
N LYS A 366 -19.69 -27.49 1.80
CA LYS A 366 -20.29 -26.18 1.51
C LYS A 366 -20.12 -25.22 2.71
N GLY A 367 -19.53 -24.04 2.45
CA GLY A 367 -19.25 -23.02 3.47
C GLY A 367 -17.90 -23.12 4.17
N ASP A 368 -17.14 -24.18 3.93
CA ASP A 368 -15.75 -24.25 4.37
C ASP A 368 -14.85 -23.42 3.45
N VAL A 369 -13.74 -22.95 4.01
CA VAL A 369 -12.72 -22.14 3.34
C VAL A 369 -11.36 -22.75 3.64
N PHE A 370 -10.50 -22.85 2.61
CA PHE A 370 -9.13 -23.35 2.72
C PHE A 370 -8.15 -22.49 1.91
N VAL A 371 -6.88 -22.55 2.28
CA VAL A 371 -5.81 -21.71 1.72
C VAL A 371 -4.66 -22.57 1.23
N PHE A 372 -4.16 -22.27 0.04
CA PHE A 372 -3.00 -22.89 -0.60
C PHE A 372 -1.91 -21.83 -0.77
N PRO A 373 -0.82 -21.86 0.03
CA PRO A 373 0.26 -20.87 -0.07
C PRO A 373 0.91 -20.83 -1.45
N GLN A 374 1.35 -19.64 -1.86
CA GLN A 374 2.00 -19.41 -3.15
C GLN A 374 3.15 -20.39 -3.43
N GLY A 375 3.25 -20.87 -4.67
CA GLY A 375 4.33 -21.74 -5.11
C GLY A 375 4.23 -23.21 -4.65
N LEU A 376 3.48 -23.53 -3.59
CA LEU A 376 3.36 -24.90 -3.09
C LEU A 376 2.51 -25.79 -4.01
N ILE A 377 2.91 -27.07 -4.09
CA ILE A 377 2.18 -28.08 -4.87
C ILE A 377 0.93 -28.47 -4.10
N HIS A 378 -0.23 -28.31 -4.74
CA HIS A 378 -1.54 -28.57 -4.15
C HIS A 378 -2.51 -29.22 -5.14
N PHE A 379 -3.60 -29.76 -4.60
CA PHE A 379 -4.64 -30.46 -5.37
C PHE A 379 -6.01 -30.25 -4.74
N GLN A 380 -7.06 -30.43 -5.54
CA GLN A 380 -8.43 -30.53 -5.06
C GLN A 380 -9.16 -31.70 -5.74
N PHE A 381 -9.84 -32.53 -4.97
CA PHE A 381 -10.48 -33.76 -5.42
C PHE A 381 -11.91 -33.84 -4.88
N ASN A 382 -12.88 -34.17 -5.71
CA ASN A 382 -14.23 -34.51 -5.28
C ASN A 382 -14.32 -36.02 -5.02
N PRO A 383 -14.26 -36.49 -3.76
CA PRO A 383 -14.39 -37.92 -3.46
C PRO A 383 -15.82 -38.45 -3.65
N GLY A 384 -16.81 -37.57 -3.76
CA GLY A 384 -18.23 -37.89 -3.74
C GLY A 384 -18.80 -38.40 -5.07
N TYR A 385 -20.09 -38.74 -5.00
CA TYR A 385 -20.90 -39.25 -6.11
C TYR A 385 -21.83 -38.20 -6.74
N THR A 386 -21.81 -36.97 -6.23
CA THR A 386 -22.49 -35.79 -6.80
C THR A 386 -21.46 -34.82 -7.38
N ASN A 387 -21.92 -33.80 -8.12
CA ASN A 387 -21.06 -32.67 -8.46
C ASN A 387 -20.64 -31.90 -7.20
N THR A 388 -19.53 -31.18 -7.31
CA THR A 388 -19.04 -30.19 -6.33
C THR A 388 -18.68 -28.91 -7.10
N VAL A 389 -18.95 -27.75 -6.50
CA VAL A 389 -18.62 -26.44 -7.08
C VAL A 389 -17.94 -25.56 -6.03
N ALA A 390 -16.83 -24.94 -6.41
CA ALA A 390 -16.05 -24.04 -5.58
C ALA A 390 -15.83 -22.67 -6.26
N ILE A 391 -15.65 -21.64 -5.45
CA ILE A 391 -15.15 -20.32 -5.85
C ILE A 391 -13.80 -20.10 -5.18
N GLY A 392 -12.78 -19.82 -5.98
CA GLY A 392 -11.43 -19.48 -5.52
C GLY A 392 -11.08 -18.04 -5.87
N ALA A 393 -10.15 -17.45 -5.15
CA ALA A 393 -9.51 -16.20 -5.48
C ALA A 393 -8.00 -16.31 -5.27
N LEU A 394 -7.23 -15.61 -6.11
CA LEU A 394 -5.78 -15.75 -6.16
C LEU A 394 -5.12 -14.38 -6.08
N SER A 395 -4.05 -14.26 -5.28
CA SER A 395 -3.28 -13.03 -5.01
C SER A 395 -2.41 -12.54 -6.19
N SER A 396 -2.93 -12.67 -7.42
CA SER A 396 -2.40 -12.03 -8.62
C SER A 396 -3.47 -11.93 -9.70
N GLN A 397 -3.42 -10.87 -10.50
CA GLN A 397 -4.21 -10.74 -11.72
C GLN A 397 -3.85 -11.74 -12.83
N ASN A 398 -2.71 -12.43 -12.69
CA ASN A 398 -2.27 -13.51 -13.56
C ASN A 398 -1.43 -14.53 -12.75
N PRO A 399 -2.06 -15.42 -11.96
CA PRO A 399 -1.36 -16.32 -11.03
C PRO A 399 -0.41 -17.30 -11.74
N GLY A 400 -0.75 -17.67 -12.98
CA GLY A 400 -0.12 -18.77 -13.71
C GLY A 400 -0.49 -20.13 -13.10
N THR A 401 -0.34 -21.21 -13.86
CA THR A 401 -0.64 -22.57 -13.38
C THR A 401 0.39 -23.52 -13.97
N ILE A 402 1.00 -24.35 -13.13
CA ILE A 402 1.91 -25.41 -13.53
C ILE A 402 1.32 -26.72 -13.04
N THR A 403 0.64 -27.47 -13.90
CA THR A 403 0.27 -28.87 -13.60
C THR A 403 1.54 -29.69 -13.53
N VAL A 404 1.82 -30.36 -12.40
CA VAL A 404 3.10 -31.05 -12.18
C VAL A 404 3.30 -32.16 -13.21
N ALA A 405 2.27 -32.95 -13.49
CA ALA A 405 2.36 -34.04 -14.47
C ALA A 405 2.60 -33.53 -15.90
N ASP A 406 1.86 -32.51 -16.34
CA ASP A 406 2.00 -31.96 -17.70
C ASP A 406 3.34 -31.22 -17.89
N ALA A 407 3.84 -30.54 -16.85
CA ALA A 407 5.12 -29.84 -16.90
C ALA A 407 6.32 -30.79 -16.94
N VAL A 408 6.26 -31.93 -16.23
CA VAL A 408 7.36 -32.90 -16.16
C VAL A 408 7.33 -33.90 -17.32
N PHE A 409 6.16 -34.41 -17.68
CA PHE A 409 6.01 -35.50 -18.66
C PHE A 409 5.33 -35.07 -19.98
N GLY A 410 4.74 -33.87 -20.05
CA GLY A 410 4.05 -33.31 -21.22
C GLY A 410 4.75 -32.11 -21.88
N SER A 411 5.93 -31.72 -21.37
CA SER A 411 6.76 -30.62 -21.86
C SER A 411 7.13 -30.75 -23.35
N LYS A 412 7.32 -29.61 -24.03
CA LYS A 412 7.72 -29.55 -25.44
C LYS A 412 8.81 -28.48 -25.64
N PRO A 413 10.07 -28.87 -25.99
CA PRO A 413 10.57 -30.24 -26.08
C PRO A 413 10.45 -31.01 -24.75
N PRO A 414 10.39 -32.35 -24.78
CA PRO A 414 10.32 -33.16 -23.57
C PRO A 414 11.61 -33.06 -22.74
N ILE A 415 11.49 -33.20 -21.42
CA ILE A 415 12.64 -33.45 -20.54
C ILE A 415 13.27 -34.79 -20.95
N SER A 416 14.60 -34.86 -20.99
CA SER A 416 15.34 -36.10 -21.34
C SER A 416 14.94 -37.27 -20.46
N ASP A 417 14.69 -38.44 -21.07
CA ASP A 417 14.39 -39.69 -20.37
C ASP A 417 15.48 -40.07 -19.37
N GLU A 418 16.74 -39.71 -19.62
CA GLU A 418 17.86 -39.95 -18.68
C GLU A 418 17.73 -39.08 -17.42
N VAL A 419 17.30 -37.82 -17.57
CA VAL A 419 17.05 -36.89 -16.45
C VAL A 419 15.83 -37.37 -15.66
N LEU A 420 14.76 -37.79 -16.33
CA LEU A 420 13.57 -38.35 -15.69
C LEU A 420 13.89 -39.67 -14.97
N ALA A 421 14.64 -40.59 -15.58
CA ALA A 421 15.03 -41.85 -14.96
C ALA A 421 15.90 -41.64 -13.70
N LYS A 422 16.87 -40.71 -13.76
CA LYS A 422 17.70 -40.32 -12.61
C LYS A 422 16.87 -39.64 -11.50
N ALA A 423 15.92 -38.77 -11.86
CA ALA A 423 15.07 -38.06 -10.89
C ALA A 423 14.05 -38.98 -10.20
N PHE A 424 13.41 -39.89 -10.94
CA PHE A 424 12.34 -40.78 -10.44
C PHE A 424 12.83 -42.18 -10.00
N GLN A 425 14.14 -42.42 -10.00
CA GLN A 425 14.80 -43.59 -9.38
C GLN A 425 14.27 -44.97 -9.82
N ARG A 426 13.84 -45.12 -11.09
CA ARG A 426 13.50 -46.42 -11.70
C ARG A 426 14.74 -47.06 -12.37
N TRP A 427 14.68 -48.39 -12.56
CA TRP A 427 15.82 -49.30 -12.39
C TRP A 427 15.91 -50.33 -13.53
N GLN A 428 17.06 -50.71 -14.10
CA GLN A 428 18.42 -50.11 -14.10
C GLN A 428 19.07 -50.42 -15.49
N PRO A 429 20.25 -51.05 -15.77
CA PRO A 429 21.35 -51.63 -14.96
C PRO A 429 22.65 -50.77 -14.94
N LYS A 430 23.77 -51.36 -14.52
CA LYS A 430 25.10 -50.75 -14.33
C LYS A 430 25.93 -50.61 -15.63
N SER A 431 26.66 -49.50 -15.75
CA SER A 431 28.14 -49.53 -15.80
C SER A 431 28.71 -48.17 -15.33
N SER A 432 30.04 -48.00 -15.32
CA SER A 432 30.74 -46.95 -14.55
C SER A 432 31.48 -45.90 -15.40
N SER A 433 31.46 -44.64 -14.96
CA SER A 433 32.69 -43.82 -14.76
C SER A 433 32.33 -42.44 -14.16
N SER A 434 33.35 -41.70 -13.73
CA SER A 434 33.24 -40.41 -13.02
C SER A 434 33.39 -39.21 -13.94
N LEU A 435 32.78 -38.07 -13.56
CA LEU A 435 33.41 -36.75 -13.65
C LEU A 435 32.77 -35.76 -12.65
N SER A 436 33.31 -34.55 -12.56
CA SER A 436 33.14 -33.62 -11.44
C SER A 436 32.10 -32.49 -11.66
N LEU A 437 31.74 -31.87 -10.52
CA LEU A 437 31.12 -30.54 -10.28
C LEU A 437 31.33 -29.44 -11.36
N PRO A 438 30.47 -28.38 -11.42
CA PRO A 438 29.74 -27.80 -10.28
C PRO A 438 28.29 -27.27 -10.50
N TRP A 439 27.71 -26.79 -9.39
CA TRP A 439 26.62 -25.80 -9.23
C TRP A 439 25.17 -26.15 -9.63
N LEU A 440 24.28 -25.99 -8.65
CA LEU A 440 22.86 -25.63 -8.83
C LEU A 440 22.70 -24.12 -8.55
N PRO A 441 21.70 -23.44 -9.13
CA PRO A 441 21.58 -21.99 -9.01
C PRO A 441 21.13 -21.57 -7.60
N LEU A 442 21.71 -20.49 -7.07
CA LEU A 442 21.02 -19.70 -6.04
C LEU A 442 19.77 -19.10 -6.67
N SER A 443 18.61 -19.26 -6.02
CA SER A 443 17.41 -18.48 -6.32
C SER A 443 17.60 -17.04 -5.80
N MET A 444 18.38 -16.24 -6.53
CA MET A 444 18.55 -14.82 -6.27
C MET A 444 17.28 -14.08 -6.71
N ALA A 445 16.34 -13.93 -5.77
CA ALA A 445 15.31 -12.91 -5.87
C ALA A 445 15.93 -11.58 -5.37
N SER A 446 16.30 -10.73 -6.33
CA SER A 446 16.50 -9.30 -6.10
C SER A 446 15.46 -8.54 -6.93
N ASP A 447 15.15 -7.32 -6.52
CA ASP A 447 14.50 -6.39 -7.44
C ASP A 447 15.35 -6.18 -8.70
N PRO A 448 14.74 -5.78 -9.82
CA PRO A 448 15.44 -4.94 -10.76
C PRO A 448 15.73 -3.60 -10.05
N SER A 449 16.98 -3.41 -9.58
CA SER A 449 17.49 -2.05 -9.34
C SER A 449 17.20 -1.20 -10.59
N PRO A 450 16.91 0.12 -10.44
CA PRO A 450 16.64 0.98 -11.59
C PRO A 450 17.69 0.78 -12.69
N LEU A 451 17.26 0.36 -13.89
CA LEU A 451 18.16 0.06 -15.02
C LEU A 451 18.92 1.29 -15.54
N GLN A 452 18.60 2.46 -15.00
CA GLN A 452 19.16 3.78 -15.27
C GLN A 452 18.91 4.64 -14.02
N ASP A 453 19.79 5.61 -13.76
CA ASP A 453 19.77 6.48 -12.56
C ASP A 453 18.44 7.20 -12.28
N PHE A 454 17.66 7.49 -13.33
CA PHE A 454 16.39 8.22 -13.24
C PHE A 454 15.50 7.95 -14.46
N CYS A 455 14.19 8.21 -14.35
CA CYS A 455 13.23 8.07 -15.45
C CYS A 455 12.36 9.33 -15.58
N VAL A 456 12.90 10.42 -16.13
CA VAL A 456 12.12 11.66 -16.37
C VAL A 456 10.87 11.36 -17.20
N ALA A 457 9.70 11.79 -16.76
CA ALA A 457 8.43 11.51 -17.44
C ALA A 457 8.38 12.08 -18.86
N ASP A 458 8.27 11.22 -19.87
CA ASP A 458 7.77 11.62 -21.18
C ASP A 458 6.26 11.88 -21.09
N LYS A 459 5.91 13.16 -20.95
CA LYS A 459 4.52 13.67 -20.93
C LYS A 459 3.91 13.79 -22.32
N ALA A 460 4.69 13.60 -23.38
CA ALA A 460 4.13 13.44 -24.70
C ALA A 460 3.53 12.02 -24.83
N SER A 461 4.29 10.95 -24.59
CA SER A 461 3.91 9.53 -24.75
C SER A 461 2.43 9.14 -24.98
N LYS A 462 2.17 8.43 -26.08
CA LYS A 462 0.93 7.64 -26.28
C LYS A 462 0.93 6.32 -25.51
N VAL A 463 2.11 5.83 -25.13
CA VAL A 463 2.28 4.59 -24.38
C VAL A 463 2.12 4.95 -22.91
N LEU A 464 0.98 4.59 -22.32
CA LEU A 464 0.70 4.77 -20.91
C LEU A 464 1.06 3.50 -20.14
N VAL A 465 1.73 3.67 -19.01
CA VAL A 465 2.06 2.59 -18.07
C VAL A 465 1.42 2.91 -16.72
N ASN A 466 1.72 2.13 -15.67
CA ASN A 466 1.44 2.59 -14.31
C ASN A 466 2.37 3.78 -14.01
N GLY A 467 1.93 5.01 -14.35
CA GLY A 467 2.79 6.20 -14.40
C GLY A 467 3.19 6.59 -15.84
N PHE A 468 4.37 7.20 -15.98
CA PHE A 468 4.90 7.67 -17.27
C PHE A 468 6.08 6.83 -17.74
N VAL A 469 6.24 6.69 -19.06
CA VAL A 469 7.47 6.16 -19.66
C VAL A 469 8.59 7.19 -19.57
N CYS A 470 9.83 6.76 -19.71
CA CYS A 470 11.01 7.59 -19.59
C CYS A 470 11.29 8.36 -20.89
N LYS A 471 11.59 9.65 -20.75
CA LYS A 471 12.28 10.48 -21.74
C LYS A 471 13.69 9.94 -21.97
N ASP A 472 14.19 10.03 -23.21
CA ASP A 472 15.58 9.74 -23.58
C ASP A 472 16.58 10.44 -22.62
N PRO A 473 17.44 9.70 -21.89
CA PRO A 473 18.42 10.26 -20.95
C PRO A 473 19.38 11.27 -21.57
N MET A 474 19.67 11.18 -22.88
CA MET A 474 20.52 12.18 -23.56
C MET A 474 19.84 13.56 -23.59
N GLN A 475 18.51 13.58 -23.75
CA GLN A 475 17.67 14.79 -23.82
C GLN A 475 17.30 15.36 -22.44
N VAL A 476 17.71 14.72 -21.35
CA VAL A 476 17.45 15.20 -19.98
C VAL A 476 18.37 16.37 -19.60
N THR A 477 17.85 17.30 -18.81
CA THR A 477 18.48 18.56 -18.41
C THR A 477 18.20 18.86 -16.93
N ALA A 478 18.91 19.82 -16.32
CA ALA A 478 18.64 20.22 -14.93
C ALA A 478 17.23 20.85 -14.75
N GLU A 479 16.64 21.37 -15.83
CA GLU A 479 15.27 21.90 -15.82
C GLU A 479 14.21 20.80 -15.69
N ASP A 480 14.51 19.55 -16.08
CA ASP A 480 13.61 18.41 -15.86
C ASP A 480 13.48 18.05 -14.36
N PHE A 481 14.43 18.48 -13.52
CA PHE A 481 14.49 18.26 -12.05
C PHE A 481 14.24 19.53 -11.21
N PHE A 482 13.92 20.65 -11.85
CA PHE A 482 13.70 21.95 -11.21
C PHE A 482 12.24 22.42 -11.36
N ALA A 483 11.66 22.95 -10.28
CA ALA A 483 10.38 23.67 -10.32
C ALA A 483 10.45 24.93 -9.47
N MET A 484 9.76 26.00 -9.89
CA MET A 484 9.70 27.27 -9.17
C MET A 484 8.26 27.58 -8.73
N GLY A 485 8.09 28.38 -7.67
CA GLY A 485 6.80 28.98 -7.32
C GLY A 485 6.22 28.60 -5.96
N LEU A 486 6.88 27.75 -5.15
CA LEU A 486 6.43 27.49 -3.77
C LEU A 486 6.67 28.68 -2.82
N ASP A 487 7.30 29.77 -3.27
CA ASP A 487 7.34 31.07 -2.59
C ASP A 487 5.98 31.77 -2.60
N LYS A 488 5.18 31.52 -3.64
CA LYS A 488 3.92 32.23 -3.90
C LYS A 488 2.79 31.63 -3.10
N ALA A 489 2.04 32.48 -2.41
CA ALA A 489 0.85 32.06 -1.69
C ALA A 489 -0.25 31.65 -2.68
N GLY A 490 -0.85 30.49 -2.47
CA GLY A 490 -2.01 30.03 -3.23
C GLY A 490 -3.25 30.89 -2.97
N ASN A 491 -4.16 30.98 -3.95
CA ASN A 491 -5.39 31.77 -3.78
C ASN A 491 -6.36 31.12 -2.79
N THR A 492 -6.45 31.69 -1.59
CA THR A 492 -7.33 31.25 -0.50
C THR A 492 -8.70 31.94 -0.50
N GLU A 493 -9.01 32.79 -1.48
CA GLU A 493 -10.34 33.41 -1.69
C GLU A 493 -11.32 32.41 -2.31
N ASN A 494 -11.60 31.34 -1.57
CA ASN A 494 -12.49 30.25 -1.96
C ASN A 494 -13.28 29.73 -0.76
N LYS A 495 -14.31 28.91 -1.00
CA LYS A 495 -15.24 28.47 0.06
C LYS A 495 -14.57 27.75 1.24
N VAL A 496 -13.49 26.99 1.00
CA VAL A 496 -12.78 26.26 2.07
C VAL A 496 -11.70 27.11 2.73
N GLY A 497 -11.23 28.17 2.08
CA GLY A 497 -10.26 29.12 2.63
C GLY A 497 -8.82 28.58 2.68
N SER A 498 -8.50 27.59 1.85
CA SER A 498 -7.16 26.99 1.72
C SER A 498 -6.79 26.81 0.25
N MET A 499 -5.50 26.63 -0.04
CA MET A 499 -5.02 26.27 -1.37
C MET A 499 -3.79 25.36 -1.26
N VAL A 500 -3.81 24.25 -2.00
CA VAL A 500 -2.70 23.29 -2.09
C VAL A 500 -1.96 23.50 -3.41
N THR A 501 -0.72 23.98 -3.33
CA THR A 501 0.19 24.16 -4.47
C THR A 501 1.14 22.97 -4.54
N ALA A 502 0.89 22.02 -5.45
CA ALA A 502 1.63 20.75 -5.51
C ALA A 502 2.76 20.74 -6.56
N VAL A 503 3.92 20.21 -6.16
CA VAL A 503 5.02 19.78 -7.02
C VAL A 503 5.07 18.24 -6.99
N ASN A 504 4.29 17.66 -7.91
CA ASN A 504 4.19 16.23 -8.17
C ASN A 504 4.63 15.92 -9.61
N VAL A 505 4.64 14.66 -10.04
CA VAL A 505 5.10 14.25 -11.38
C VAL A 505 4.43 15.03 -12.53
N ASN A 506 3.15 15.39 -12.38
CA ASN A 506 2.40 16.15 -13.39
C ASN A 506 2.96 17.58 -13.57
N LYS A 507 3.55 18.17 -12.52
CA LYS A 507 4.27 19.45 -12.61
C LYS A 507 5.75 19.27 -12.91
N LEU A 508 6.46 18.46 -12.14
CA LEU A 508 7.90 18.23 -12.26
C LEU A 508 8.20 16.84 -12.84
N ALA A 509 8.68 16.79 -14.10
CA ALA A 509 8.82 15.53 -14.84
C ALA A 509 9.87 14.58 -14.24
N GLY A 510 10.93 15.10 -13.63
CA GLY A 510 11.98 14.32 -12.99
C GLY A 510 11.56 13.56 -11.73
N LEU A 511 10.35 13.78 -11.19
CA LEU A 511 9.81 12.98 -10.07
C LEU A 511 9.35 11.58 -10.47
N ASN A 512 9.35 11.23 -11.76
CA ASN A 512 8.88 9.94 -12.22
C ASN A 512 9.86 8.80 -11.88
N THR A 513 9.30 7.70 -11.39
CA THR A 513 9.93 6.57 -10.68
C THR A 513 10.69 6.92 -9.39
N LEU A 514 10.55 8.13 -8.85
CA LEU A 514 11.28 8.57 -7.64
C LEU A 514 10.46 8.55 -6.34
N GLY A 515 9.21 8.08 -6.37
CA GLY A 515 8.46 7.72 -5.16
C GLY A 515 8.14 8.87 -4.17
N ILE A 516 8.29 10.14 -4.56
CA ILE A 516 8.05 11.27 -3.65
C ILE A 516 7.44 12.49 -4.35
N SER A 517 6.71 13.34 -3.62
CA SER A 517 6.26 14.66 -4.08
C SER A 517 6.17 15.66 -2.92
N MET A 518 6.02 16.95 -3.22
CA MET A 518 5.96 18.03 -2.23
C MET A 518 4.79 18.97 -2.49
N VAL A 519 4.23 19.55 -1.43
CA VAL A 519 3.15 20.55 -1.49
C VAL A 519 3.48 21.75 -0.60
N ARG A 520 3.05 22.94 -1.02
CA ARG A 520 2.77 24.05 -0.11
C ARG A 520 1.27 24.11 0.14
N ILE A 521 0.85 24.39 1.36
CA ILE A 521 -0.55 24.66 1.69
C ILE A 521 -0.66 26.01 2.39
N ASP A 522 -1.39 26.93 1.77
CA ASP A 522 -1.75 28.23 2.33
C ASP A 522 -3.17 28.17 2.93
N TYR A 523 -3.34 28.77 4.11
CA TYR A 523 -4.63 28.86 4.79
C TYR A 523 -4.93 30.33 5.12
N ALA A 524 -6.10 30.79 4.70
CA ALA A 524 -6.71 32.01 5.23
C ALA A 524 -7.03 31.83 6.74
N PRO A 525 -7.35 32.93 7.47
CA PRO A 525 -8.05 32.83 8.75
C PRO A 525 -9.26 31.90 8.64
N ARG A 526 -9.44 30.99 9.61
CA ARG A 526 -10.50 29.96 9.57
C ARG A 526 -10.44 29.05 8.32
N GLY A 527 -9.30 28.96 7.65
CA GLY A 527 -9.08 28.18 6.43
C GLY A 527 -9.01 26.67 6.70
N LEU A 528 -9.53 25.86 5.78
CA LEU A 528 -9.64 24.41 5.92
C LEU A 528 -9.15 23.70 4.66
N ASN A 529 -8.22 22.76 4.78
CA ASN A 529 -8.10 21.66 3.83
C ASN A 529 -9.06 20.54 4.30
N PRO A 530 -10.17 20.25 3.58
CA PRO A 530 -11.26 19.39 4.07
C PRO A 530 -10.82 17.95 4.36
N PRO A 531 -11.64 17.15 5.06
CA PRO A 531 -11.46 15.70 5.13
C PRO A 531 -11.21 15.08 3.75
N HIS A 532 -10.03 14.49 3.58
CA HIS A 532 -9.56 13.86 2.36
C HIS A 532 -8.67 12.66 2.69
N THR A 533 -8.22 11.92 1.66
CA THR A 533 -7.20 10.89 1.82
C THR A 533 -6.30 10.78 0.58
N HIS A 534 -5.09 10.26 0.77
CA HIS A 534 -4.11 9.96 -0.26
C HIS A 534 -4.02 8.43 -0.41
N PRO A 535 -4.66 7.83 -1.44
CA PRO A 535 -4.72 6.37 -1.62
C PRO A 535 -3.42 5.74 -2.15
N ARG A 536 -2.32 6.52 -2.18
CA ARG A 536 -1.00 6.12 -2.70
C ARG A 536 0.17 6.74 -1.92
N ALA A 537 -0.07 7.37 -0.77
CA ALA A 537 1.00 8.01 0.01
C ALA A 537 0.64 8.30 1.47
N THR A 538 1.64 8.20 2.35
CA THR A 538 1.72 8.92 3.62
C THR A 538 2.11 10.38 3.36
N GLU A 539 1.47 11.35 4.04
CA GLU A 539 1.94 12.75 4.10
C GLU A 539 2.73 13.00 5.40
N ILE A 540 3.85 13.73 5.30
CA ILE A 540 4.52 14.38 6.43
C ILE A 540 4.50 15.90 6.25
N LEU A 541 3.99 16.63 7.23
CA LEU A 541 3.66 18.05 7.15
C LEU A 541 4.41 18.87 8.20
N THR A 542 5.07 19.95 7.77
CA THR A 542 5.70 20.97 8.63
C THR A 542 4.94 22.29 8.56
N VAL A 543 4.56 22.87 9.69
CA VAL A 543 4.03 24.25 9.71
C VAL A 543 5.20 25.24 9.67
N ILE A 544 5.21 26.15 8.70
CA ILE A 544 6.28 27.16 8.54
C ILE A 544 5.84 28.57 8.96
N GLU A 545 4.53 28.84 9.02
CA GLU A 545 3.95 30.07 9.54
C GLU A 545 2.59 29.78 10.21
N GLY A 546 2.28 30.47 11.31
CA GLY A 546 0.98 30.39 11.98
C GLY A 546 0.78 29.14 12.86
N GLN A 547 -0.46 28.65 12.91
CA GLN A 547 -0.90 27.49 13.70
C GLN A 547 -1.96 26.68 12.96
N LEU A 548 -1.95 25.35 13.11
CA LEU A 548 -2.75 24.42 12.31
C LEU A 548 -3.27 23.24 13.17
N LEU A 549 -4.59 23.10 13.28
CA LEU A 549 -5.25 21.95 13.89
C LEU A 549 -5.34 20.84 12.85
N VAL A 550 -4.65 19.73 13.10
CA VAL A 550 -4.58 18.59 12.19
C VAL A 550 -5.21 17.35 12.81
N GLY A 551 -5.60 16.38 11.99
CA GLY A 551 -5.91 15.05 12.49
C GLY A 551 -6.22 14.02 11.41
N PHE A 552 -6.09 12.74 11.77
CA PHE A 552 -6.45 11.59 10.95
C PHE A 552 -7.31 10.59 11.73
N VAL A 553 -8.10 9.81 11.01
CA VAL A 553 -9.00 8.80 11.56
C VAL A 553 -8.61 7.40 11.07
N THR A 554 -8.51 6.45 12.00
CA THR A 554 -8.20 5.04 11.68
C THR A 554 -9.29 4.37 10.86
N SER A 555 -8.93 3.26 10.22
CA SER A 555 -9.89 2.29 9.74
C SER A 555 -10.73 1.68 10.89
N ASN A 556 -11.76 0.94 10.52
CA ASN A 556 -12.74 0.34 11.42
C ASN A 556 -12.08 -0.70 12.33
N THR A 557 -11.60 -0.30 13.51
CA THR A 557 -11.14 -1.23 14.55
C THR A 557 -12.33 -1.81 15.33
N ASP A 558 -12.11 -2.86 16.13
CA ASP A 558 -13.12 -3.42 17.03
C ASP A 558 -13.68 -2.39 18.05
N ASN A 559 -12.93 -1.30 18.30
CA ASN A 559 -13.34 -0.18 19.16
C ASN A 559 -13.97 1.01 18.37
N GLY A 560 -14.10 0.87 17.05
CA GLY A 560 -14.57 1.91 16.12
C GLY A 560 -13.43 2.69 15.46
N ASN A 561 -13.79 3.79 14.78
CA ASN A 561 -12.85 4.70 14.13
C ASN A 561 -12.27 5.69 15.15
N ARG A 562 -10.95 5.70 15.34
CA ARG A 562 -10.27 6.55 16.33
C ARG A 562 -9.68 7.79 15.66
N LEU A 563 -9.96 8.97 16.21
CA LEU A 563 -9.36 10.24 15.77
C LEU A 563 -8.06 10.50 16.54
N PHE A 564 -6.97 10.74 15.82
CA PHE A 564 -5.74 11.34 16.31
C PHE A 564 -5.69 12.79 15.84
N THR A 565 -5.48 13.75 16.75
CA THR A 565 -5.51 15.18 16.41
C THR A 565 -4.53 15.98 17.27
N LYS A 566 -3.97 17.07 16.71
CA LYS A 566 -2.95 17.91 17.36
C LYS A 566 -3.06 19.36 16.89
N MET A 567 -2.81 20.30 17.81
CA MET A 567 -2.63 21.71 17.50
C MET A 567 -1.14 21.97 17.23
N LEU A 568 -0.79 22.19 15.96
CA LEU A 568 0.57 22.48 15.50
C LEU A 568 0.85 23.99 15.51
N LYS A 569 2.11 24.36 15.69
CA LYS A 569 2.66 25.72 15.54
C LYS A 569 3.83 25.71 14.55
N LYS A 570 4.31 26.89 14.13
CA LYS A 570 5.56 27.00 13.35
C LYS A 570 6.67 26.11 13.95
N GLY A 571 7.28 25.27 13.13
CA GLY A 571 8.35 24.34 13.51
C GLY A 571 7.89 22.97 13.98
N ASP A 572 6.58 22.76 14.13
CA ASP A 572 6.01 21.46 14.44
C ASP A 572 5.81 20.63 13.16
N VAL A 573 5.99 19.31 13.30
CA VAL A 573 5.87 18.31 12.25
C VAL A 573 4.82 17.26 12.66
N PHE A 574 3.99 16.83 11.71
CA PHE A 574 2.99 15.78 11.91
C PHE A 574 2.91 14.82 10.72
N VAL A 575 2.44 13.59 10.94
CA VAL A 575 2.36 12.52 9.94
C VAL A 575 0.92 12.04 9.76
N PHE A 576 0.50 11.85 8.51
CA PHE A 576 -0.79 11.28 8.13
C PHE A 576 -0.56 9.97 7.34
N PRO A 577 -0.83 8.79 7.93
CA PRO A 577 -0.60 7.51 7.26
C PRO A 577 -1.45 7.32 5.99
N GLU A 578 -0.91 6.55 5.06
CA GLU A 578 -1.49 6.23 3.76
C GLU A 578 -2.93 5.70 3.83
N GLY A 579 -3.78 6.17 2.91
CA GLY A 579 -5.17 5.74 2.78
C GLY A 579 -6.09 6.07 3.96
N LEU A 580 -5.61 6.73 5.02
CA LEU A 580 -6.44 7.22 6.13
C LEU A 580 -7.09 8.56 5.82
N ILE A 581 -8.29 8.80 6.36
CA ILE A 581 -9.01 10.07 6.21
C ILE A 581 -8.43 11.09 7.19
N HIS A 582 -8.01 12.24 6.68
CA HIS A 582 -7.37 13.30 7.45
C HIS A 582 -7.75 14.71 6.98
N PHE A 583 -7.47 15.70 7.81
CA PHE A 583 -7.76 17.11 7.56
C PHE A 583 -6.70 18.02 8.19
N GLN A 584 -6.62 19.25 7.68
CA GLN A 584 -5.83 20.33 8.29
C GLN A 584 -6.65 21.62 8.31
N PHE A 585 -6.77 22.25 9.47
CA PHE A 585 -7.63 23.41 9.71
C PHE A 585 -6.86 24.51 10.43
N ASN A 586 -6.95 25.75 9.97
CA ASN A 586 -6.44 26.92 10.68
C ASN A 586 -7.56 27.49 11.59
N PRO A 587 -7.59 27.20 12.90
CA PRO A 587 -8.61 27.76 13.79
C PRO A 587 -8.47 29.27 14.00
N GLY A 588 -7.30 29.85 13.71
CA GLY A 588 -6.91 31.20 14.08
C GLY A 588 -7.45 32.32 13.17
N HIS A 589 -7.14 33.55 13.60
CA HIS A 589 -7.52 34.79 12.94
C HIS A 589 -6.44 35.37 12.01
N THR A 590 -5.25 34.75 11.96
CA THR A 590 -4.16 35.06 11.03
C THR A 590 -4.13 34.04 9.89
N LYS A 591 -3.30 34.28 8.87
CA LYS A 591 -2.92 33.23 7.92
C LYS A 591 -2.04 32.17 8.59
N THR A 592 -1.98 31.01 7.98
CA THR A 592 -1.10 29.87 8.33
C THR A 592 -0.54 29.31 7.03
N VAL A 593 0.71 28.85 7.03
CA VAL A 593 1.37 28.22 5.87
C VAL A 593 2.12 26.97 6.31
N ALA A 594 2.00 25.90 5.54
CA ALA A 594 2.68 24.62 5.77
C ALA A 594 3.33 24.07 4.49
N ILE A 595 4.36 23.26 4.66
CA ILE A 595 5.00 22.47 3.60
C ILE A 595 4.78 20.99 3.93
N GLY A 596 4.21 20.24 2.99
CA GLY A 596 4.01 18.80 3.09
C GLY A 596 4.87 18.06 2.08
N ALA A 597 5.27 16.83 2.41
CA ALA A 597 5.88 15.89 1.48
C ALA A 597 5.14 14.56 1.56
N LEU A 598 4.99 13.88 0.41
CA LEU A 598 4.16 12.68 0.29
C LEU A 598 4.96 11.53 -0.32
N SER A 599 4.82 10.32 0.22
CA SER A 599 5.55 9.10 -0.17
C SER A 599 5.13 8.50 -1.53
N SER A 600 4.73 9.34 -2.48
CA SER A 600 4.57 8.99 -3.89
C SER A 600 4.70 10.23 -4.77
N GLN A 601 5.22 10.02 -5.97
CA GLN A 601 5.25 10.98 -7.07
C GLN A 601 3.86 11.42 -7.56
N ASN A 602 2.83 10.60 -7.31
CA ASN A 602 1.43 10.88 -7.57
C ASN A 602 0.56 10.30 -6.44
N PRO A 603 0.43 11.00 -5.30
CA PRO A 603 -0.25 10.49 -4.11
C PRO A 603 -1.76 10.25 -4.30
N GLY A 604 -2.34 10.75 -5.41
CA GLY A 604 -3.79 10.92 -5.56
C GLY A 604 -4.33 11.92 -4.53
N THR A 605 -5.64 12.17 -4.57
CA THR A 605 -6.34 12.91 -3.50
C THR A 605 -7.83 12.57 -3.61
N ILE A 606 -8.47 12.09 -2.54
CA ILE A 606 -9.91 11.85 -2.52
C ILE A 606 -10.53 12.79 -1.48
N THR A 607 -11.05 13.95 -1.91
CA THR A 607 -11.78 14.85 -0.99
C THR A 607 -13.16 14.25 -0.70
N ILE A 608 -13.42 13.89 0.55
CA ILE A 608 -14.53 12.97 0.88
C ILE A 608 -15.89 13.53 0.47
N ALA A 609 -16.16 14.82 0.73
CA ALA A 609 -17.40 15.48 0.31
C ALA A 609 -17.59 15.47 -1.22
N ASN A 610 -16.52 15.69 -1.98
CA ASN A 610 -16.56 15.77 -3.45
C ASN A 610 -16.68 14.38 -4.09
N ALA A 611 -16.02 13.36 -3.54
CA ALA A 611 -16.14 11.99 -4.01
C ALA A 611 -17.52 11.39 -3.73
N VAL A 612 -18.12 11.66 -2.56
CA VAL A 612 -19.41 11.09 -2.17
C VAL A 612 -20.60 11.87 -2.76
N PHE A 613 -20.60 13.20 -2.66
CA PHE A 613 -21.75 14.04 -3.05
C PHE A 613 -21.52 14.86 -4.32
N GLY A 614 -20.27 15.00 -4.79
CA GLY A 614 -19.90 15.77 -6.00
C GLY A 614 -19.48 14.93 -7.21
N SER A 615 -19.67 13.61 -7.14
CA SER A 615 -19.29 12.67 -8.20
C SER A 615 -20.11 12.84 -9.48
N LYS A 616 -19.54 12.44 -10.62
CA LYS A 616 -20.14 12.58 -11.95
C LYS A 616 -20.13 11.24 -12.70
N PRO A 617 -21.30 10.66 -13.02
CA PRO A 617 -22.64 11.00 -12.51
C PRO A 617 -22.73 10.90 -10.97
N PRO A 618 -23.73 11.50 -10.32
CA PRO A 618 -23.89 11.41 -8.86
C PRO A 618 -24.21 9.99 -8.40
N ILE A 619 -23.81 9.65 -7.17
CA ILE A 619 -24.25 8.42 -6.49
C ILE A 619 -25.76 8.53 -6.20
N SER A 620 -26.50 7.46 -6.46
CA SER A 620 -27.95 7.37 -6.27
C SER A 620 -28.40 7.81 -4.86
N ASP A 621 -29.46 8.60 -4.82
CA ASP A 621 -29.99 9.17 -3.58
C ASP A 621 -30.44 8.09 -2.59
N ASP A 622 -30.98 6.96 -3.08
CA ASP A 622 -31.30 5.77 -2.26
C ASP A 622 -30.08 5.27 -1.48
N VAL A 623 -28.90 5.28 -2.10
CA VAL A 623 -27.63 4.82 -1.52
C VAL A 623 -27.14 5.83 -0.48
N LEU A 624 -27.15 7.13 -0.81
CA LEU A 624 -26.68 8.19 0.09
C LEU A 624 -27.62 8.40 1.29
N ALA A 625 -28.93 8.47 1.05
CA ALA A 625 -29.94 8.59 2.09
C ALA A 625 -29.87 7.41 3.07
N LYS A 626 -29.68 6.18 2.58
CA LYS A 626 -29.54 5.02 3.46
C LYS A 626 -28.17 4.96 4.17
N ALA A 627 -27.08 5.37 3.52
CA ALA A 627 -25.74 5.41 4.12
C ALA A 627 -25.62 6.42 5.27
N PHE A 628 -26.05 7.66 5.03
CA PHE A 628 -26.00 8.75 6.00
C PHE A 628 -27.27 8.84 6.85
N GLN A 629 -28.26 7.97 6.58
CA GLN A 629 -29.54 7.82 7.29
C GLN A 629 -30.50 9.03 7.19
N VAL A 630 -30.16 10.00 6.34
CA VAL A 630 -30.89 11.26 6.10
C VAL A 630 -32.12 11.08 5.19
N ASP A 631 -32.95 12.12 5.06
CA ASP A 631 -33.97 12.17 4.01
C ASP A 631 -33.38 12.54 2.64
N LYS A 632 -34.15 12.33 1.55
CA LYS A 632 -33.70 12.69 0.21
C LYS A 632 -33.40 14.18 0.05
N LYS A 633 -34.18 15.09 0.69
CA LYS A 633 -33.93 16.54 0.57
C LYS A 633 -32.55 16.95 1.08
N THR A 634 -32.08 16.28 2.14
CA THR A 634 -30.73 16.47 2.66
C THR A 634 -29.68 15.97 1.69
N VAL A 635 -29.92 14.85 0.98
CA VAL A 635 -29.04 14.37 -0.10
C VAL A 635 -29.03 15.35 -1.28
N ASP A 636 -30.20 15.77 -1.76
CA ASP A 636 -30.35 16.74 -2.86
C ASP A 636 -29.59 18.03 -2.51
N TRP A 637 -29.71 18.50 -1.26
CA TRP A 637 -28.98 19.66 -0.76
C TRP A 637 -27.45 19.43 -0.77
N LEU A 638 -26.97 18.27 -0.29
CA LEU A 638 -25.54 17.94 -0.26
C LEU A 638 -24.95 17.80 -1.68
N GLN A 639 -25.70 17.21 -2.62
CA GLN A 639 -25.35 17.13 -4.04
C GLN A 639 -25.42 18.48 -4.78
N ALA A 640 -26.21 19.45 -4.27
CA ALA A 640 -26.27 20.81 -4.82
C ALA A 640 -25.11 21.70 -4.35
N HIS A 641 -24.41 21.35 -3.26
CA HIS A 641 -23.32 22.13 -2.68
C HIS A 641 -21.91 21.49 -2.67
N PRO A 642 -21.52 20.55 -3.55
CA PRO A 642 -20.14 20.05 -3.59
C PRO A 642 -19.16 21.17 -3.97
N GLN A 643 -17.88 20.99 -3.63
CA GLN A 643 -16.87 22.02 -3.90
C GLN A 643 -16.62 22.05 -5.42
N MET A 644 -16.95 23.18 -6.06
CA MET A 644 -17.04 23.28 -7.51
C MET A 644 -15.68 23.17 -8.21
N ALA A 645 -15.34 21.95 -8.66
CA ALA A 645 -14.20 21.71 -9.55
C ALA A 645 -14.44 22.37 -10.92
N ALA A 646 -13.50 23.24 -11.34
CA ALA A 646 -13.53 23.97 -12.60
C ALA A 646 -13.22 23.06 -13.82
N LYS A 647 -13.61 23.48 -15.04
CA LYS A 647 -13.44 22.73 -16.29
C LYS A 647 -12.34 23.32 -17.18
N ILE A 648 -11.27 22.58 -17.51
CA ILE A 648 -10.28 22.87 -18.58
C ILE A 648 -9.88 21.53 -19.27
N LEU A 649 -9.32 21.53 -20.50
CA LEU A 649 -9.39 20.40 -21.46
C LEU A 649 -8.16 20.26 -22.42
N LEU A 650 -7.60 19.03 -22.63
CA LEU A 650 -6.69 18.57 -23.76
C LEU A 650 -5.23 19.18 -23.82
N ILE A 651 -4.10 18.73 -24.45
CA ILE A 651 -3.46 17.58 -25.24
C ILE A 651 -1.92 17.59 -24.87
N ALA A 652 -0.98 16.59 -24.90
CA ALA A 652 -0.82 15.16 -25.27
C ALA A 652 0.02 14.75 -26.53
N LEU A 653 0.64 13.54 -26.52
CA LEU A 653 1.07 12.59 -27.62
C LEU A 653 2.59 12.32 -27.98
N LEU A 654 3.05 11.04 -27.77
CA LEU A 654 4.26 10.28 -28.23
C LEU A 654 5.66 10.48 -27.55
N ALA A 655 6.51 9.49 -27.17
CA ALA A 655 6.44 8.01 -26.94
C ALA A 655 7.80 7.31 -26.54
N LEU A 656 7.74 6.29 -25.64
CA LEU A 656 8.69 5.14 -25.37
C LEU A 656 9.98 5.40 -24.56
N ALA A 657 10.43 4.59 -23.56
CA ALA A 657 10.00 3.29 -22.95
C ALA A 657 10.44 3.23 -21.44
N SER A 658 10.71 2.15 -20.65
CA SER A 658 10.82 0.65 -20.68
C SER A 658 10.65 0.09 -19.22
N SER A 659 10.91 -1.15 -18.73
CA SER A 659 11.43 -2.43 -19.30
C SER A 659 10.91 -3.77 -18.64
N HIS A 660 11.57 -4.37 -17.62
CA HIS A 660 11.40 -5.78 -17.15
C HIS A 660 11.41 -6.02 -15.61
N ALA A 661 10.74 -7.11 -15.19
CA ALA A 661 10.65 -7.72 -13.85
C ALA A 661 9.84 -6.98 -12.76
N LEU A 662 9.21 -7.74 -11.85
CA LEU A 662 8.44 -7.32 -10.66
C LEU A 662 8.43 -8.46 -9.63
N ALA A 663 8.37 -8.12 -8.34
CA ALA A 663 8.29 -9.06 -7.21
C ALA A 663 7.43 -8.45 -6.10
N SER A 664 6.44 -9.20 -5.61
CA SER A 664 5.40 -8.65 -4.72
C SER A 664 5.74 -8.81 -3.24
N ASP A 665 5.62 -7.71 -2.50
CA ASP A 665 5.64 -7.65 -1.03
C ASP A 665 4.27 -7.10 -0.59
N PRO A 666 3.58 -7.68 0.42
CA PRO A 666 2.23 -7.27 0.78
C PRO A 666 2.15 -5.83 1.30
N SER A 667 1.09 -5.11 0.89
CA SER A 667 0.63 -3.87 1.53
C SER A 667 0.58 -4.01 3.06
N PRO A 668 0.77 -2.94 3.86
CA PRO A 668 0.89 -3.04 5.32
C PRO A 668 -0.23 -3.86 5.98
N LEU A 669 0.06 -4.62 7.04
CA LEU A 669 -0.95 -5.51 7.66
C LEU A 669 -1.77 -4.80 8.74
N GLN A 670 -1.55 -3.50 8.92
CA GLN A 670 -2.20 -2.62 9.88
C GLN A 670 -2.09 -1.16 9.40
N ASP A 671 -2.89 -0.25 9.97
CA ASP A 671 -2.96 1.17 9.55
C ASP A 671 -1.62 1.93 9.71
N PHE A 672 -0.78 1.52 10.67
CA PHE A 672 0.56 2.05 10.94
C PHE A 672 1.26 1.14 11.97
N CYS A 673 2.60 1.17 12.06
CA CYS A 673 3.40 0.38 13.02
C CYS A 673 4.31 1.28 13.87
N VAL A 674 3.76 2.02 14.83
CA VAL A 674 4.54 2.91 15.72
C VAL A 674 5.65 2.13 16.43
N ALA A 675 6.90 2.57 16.30
CA ALA A 675 8.08 1.90 16.86
C ALA A 675 8.03 1.79 18.39
N ASP A 676 8.16 0.55 18.90
CA ASP A 676 8.54 0.29 20.27
C ASP A 676 10.07 0.37 20.43
N MET A 677 10.53 1.36 21.20
CA MET A 677 11.94 1.61 21.51
C MET A 677 12.42 0.82 22.74
N ASP A 678 11.51 0.36 23.60
CA ASP A 678 11.82 -0.41 24.81
C ASP A 678 11.95 -1.92 24.53
N SER A 679 11.44 -2.37 23.37
CA SER A 679 11.62 -3.73 22.87
C SER A 679 13.09 -4.12 22.72
N LYS A 680 13.42 -5.29 23.27
CA LYS A 680 14.72 -5.96 23.07
C LYS A 680 14.80 -6.79 21.79
N VAL A 681 13.69 -6.91 21.07
CA VAL A 681 13.56 -7.62 19.79
C VAL A 681 13.51 -6.60 18.65
N ARG A 682 14.27 -6.85 17.59
CA ARG A 682 14.24 -6.09 16.34
C ARG A 682 14.10 -7.06 15.17
N VAL A 683 13.28 -6.72 14.19
CA VAL A 683 13.06 -7.49 12.96
C VAL A 683 13.04 -6.49 11.81
N ASN A 684 14.15 -6.39 11.07
CA ASN A 684 14.40 -5.41 10.00
C ASN A 684 14.07 -3.93 10.33
N GLY A 685 13.99 -3.58 11.62
CA GLY A 685 13.48 -2.31 12.11
C GLY A 685 13.06 -2.41 13.58
N PHE A 686 12.07 -1.60 13.97
CA PHE A 686 11.44 -1.65 15.29
C PHE A 686 10.13 -2.44 15.23
N VAL A 687 9.83 -3.22 16.27
CA VAL A 687 8.52 -3.88 16.45
C VAL A 687 7.45 -2.82 16.73
N CYS A 688 6.18 -3.14 16.47
CA CYS A 688 5.08 -2.20 16.71
C CYS A 688 4.68 -2.17 18.20
N LYS A 689 4.35 -0.99 18.72
CA LYS A 689 3.53 -0.83 19.92
C LYS A 689 2.14 -1.43 19.71
N ASP A 690 1.47 -1.79 20.80
CA ASP A 690 0.04 -2.12 20.80
C ASP A 690 -0.80 -0.91 20.30
N PRO A 691 -1.68 -1.06 19.29
CA PRO A 691 -2.48 0.03 18.74
C PRO A 691 -3.38 0.77 19.75
N THR A 692 -3.71 0.15 20.89
CA THR A 692 -4.51 0.80 21.94
C THR A 692 -3.72 1.90 22.66
N VAL A 693 -2.42 1.70 22.94
CA VAL A 693 -1.59 2.64 23.71
C VAL A 693 -0.97 3.77 22.87
N VAL A 694 -1.05 3.67 21.54
CA VAL A 694 -0.62 4.73 20.61
C VAL A 694 -1.42 6.02 20.85
N LYS A 695 -0.78 7.18 20.66
CA LYS A 695 -1.32 8.53 20.89
C LYS A 695 -0.81 9.51 19.83
N ALA A 696 -1.42 10.70 19.75
CA ALA A 696 -1.08 11.69 18.70
C ALA A 696 0.38 12.17 18.78
N GLU A 697 0.97 12.11 19.99
CA GLU A 697 2.38 12.40 20.26
C GLU A 697 3.35 11.43 19.56
N ASP A 698 2.93 10.21 19.21
CA ASP A 698 3.77 9.26 18.49
C ASP A 698 4.01 9.67 17.02
N PHE A 699 3.16 10.56 16.46
CA PHE A 699 3.18 11.05 15.08
C PHE A 699 3.69 12.50 14.96
N PHE A 700 4.25 13.07 16.05
CA PHE A 700 4.49 14.49 16.20
C PHE A 700 5.95 14.79 16.59
N SER A 701 6.51 15.90 16.06
CA SER A 701 7.78 16.45 16.52
C SER A 701 7.77 17.98 16.51
N THR A 702 8.75 18.59 17.15
CA THR A 702 8.86 20.05 17.32
C THR A 702 10.27 20.54 17.04
N GLY A 703 10.44 21.79 16.62
CA GLY A 703 11.74 22.44 16.56
C GLY A 703 12.45 22.36 15.20
N LEU A 704 11.73 22.05 14.11
CA LEU A 704 12.29 22.11 12.76
C LEU A 704 12.42 23.57 12.25
N ASP A 705 11.81 24.54 12.97
CA ASP A 705 12.02 25.99 12.81
C ASP A 705 13.35 26.49 13.39
N LYS A 706 14.01 25.70 14.24
CA LYS A 706 15.22 26.12 14.93
C LYS A 706 16.42 25.93 14.01
N ALA A 707 17.05 27.05 13.65
CA ALA A 707 18.32 27.06 12.95
C ALA A 707 19.36 26.21 13.71
N GLY A 708 20.02 25.31 12.98
CA GLY A 708 21.09 24.48 13.53
C GLY A 708 22.39 25.29 13.70
N ASP A 709 23.27 24.81 14.58
CA ASP A 709 24.60 25.38 14.76
C ASP A 709 25.48 25.17 13.51
N THR A 710 25.66 26.25 12.75
CA THR A 710 26.52 26.32 11.55
C THR A 710 27.98 26.68 11.86
N GLY A 711 28.37 26.87 13.13
CA GLY A 711 29.75 27.18 13.54
C GLY A 711 30.76 26.04 13.37
N LYS A 712 30.35 24.92 12.77
CA LYS A 712 31.14 23.70 12.53
C LYS A 712 32.02 23.86 11.29
N LYS A 713 33.07 23.04 11.17
CA LYS A 713 34.06 23.05 10.07
C LYS A 713 33.46 22.99 8.63
N LEU A 714 32.21 22.55 8.48
CA LEU A 714 31.48 22.44 7.20
C LEU A 714 30.38 23.51 7.00
N GLY A 715 30.24 24.50 7.88
CA GLY A 715 29.30 25.63 7.73
C GLY A 715 27.80 25.28 7.73
N SER A 716 27.44 24.03 8.03
CA SER A 716 26.11 23.45 7.80
C SER A 716 25.68 22.53 8.95
N ASN A 717 24.37 22.30 9.10
CA ASN A 717 23.81 21.43 10.13
C ASN A 717 22.50 20.76 9.71
N VAL A 718 22.39 19.45 9.95
CA VAL A 718 21.22 18.63 9.63
C VAL A 718 20.26 18.52 10.82
N THR A 719 19.02 19.00 10.67
CA THR A 719 17.94 18.76 11.64
C THR A 719 16.99 17.68 11.11
N ALA A 720 17.46 16.43 11.02
CA ALA A 720 16.65 15.33 10.50
C ALA A 720 15.44 15.00 11.40
N VAL A 721 14.31 14.64 10.78
CA VAL A 721 13.09 14.11 11.40
C VAL A 721 12.79 12.75 10.76
N ASN A 722 13.15 11.69 11.47
CA ASN A 722 13.02 10.30 11.05
C ASN A 722 12.40 9.46 12.18
N VAL A 723 12.37 8.13 12.01
CA VAL A 723 11.80 7.17 12.99
C VAL A 723 12.29 7.33 14.44
N ASN A 724 13.50 7.87 14.66
CA ASN A 724 14.03 8.10 16.01
C ASN A 724 13.49 9.37 16.69
N LYS A 725 12.79 10.26 15.95
CA LYS A 725 12.11 11.45 16.47
C LYS A 725 10.58 11.36 16.38
N ILE A 726 10.05 10.70 15.36
CA ILE A 726 8.62 10.39 15.20
C ILE A 726 8.49 8.88 15.10
N LEU A 727 8.10 8.23 16.20
CA LEU A 727 8.00 6.77 16.29
C LEU A 727 6.98 6.20 15.29
N GLY A 728 5.96 6.99 14.93
CA GLY A 728 4.97 6.67 13.90
C GLY A 728 5.50 6.57 12.47
N LEU A 729 6.72 7.05 12.15
CA LEU A 729 7.32 6.90 10.82
C LEU A 729 7.85 5.49 10.52
N ASN A 730 7.86 4.60 11.52
CA ASN A 730 8.24 3.21 11.33
C ASN A 730 7.21 2.51 10.39
N THR A 731 7.72 1.91 9.31
CA THR A 731 6.98 1.33 8.18
C THR A 731 6.13 2.31 7.35
N LEU A 732 6.43 3.62 7.34
CA LEU A 732 5.73 4.61 6.52
C LEU A 732 6.59 5.25 5.39
N GLY A 733 7.80 4.75 5.15
CA GLY A 733 8.55 5.05 3.92
C GLY A 733 8.97 6.50 3.68
N ILE A 734 8.88 7.41 4.65
CA ILE A 734 9.21 8.83 4.47
C ILE A 734 9.94 9.45 5.68
N SER A 735 10.78 10.46 5.42
CA SER A 735 11.41 11.30 6.46
C SER A 735 11.75 12.71 5.93
N MET A 736 12.23 13.62 6.79
CA MET A 736 12.74 14.94 6.40
C MET A 736 14.15 15.22 6.95
N ALA A 737 14.94 16.01 6.22
CA ALA A 737 16.31 16.39 6.57
C ALA A 737 16.73 17.73 5.93
N THR A 738 17.96 18.19 6.23
CA THR A 738 18.50 19.47 5.74
C THR A 738 20.03 19.39 5.52
N THR A 739 20.54 19.46 4.29
CA THR A 739 21.97 19.62 3.88
C THR A 739 22.88 18.40 3.64
N LEU A 740 23.48 18.40 2.44
CA LEU A 740 24.76 17.81 1.97
C LEU A 740 25.14 16.37 2.39
N HIS A 741 24.77 15.37 1.58
CA HIS A 741 25.26 13.98 1.63
C HIS A 741 24.73 13.19 0.43
N THR A 742 25.08 11.91 0.29
CA THR A 742 24.27 10.98 -0.53
C THR A 742 23.30 10.19 0.35
N HIS A 743 22.16 9.83 -0.24
CA HIS A 743 21.15 8.97 0.35
C HIS A 743 21.14 7.62 -0.38
N PRO A 744 21.84 6.59 0.13
CA PRO A 744 21.98 5.29 -0.55
C PRO A 744 20.69 4.45 -0.56
N ARG A 745 19.58 4.97 0.02
CA ARG A 745 18.26 4.33 0.08
C ARG A 745 17.10 5.35 0.08
N ALA A 746 17.26 6.50 -0.59
CA ALA A 746 16.17 7.45 -0.85
C ALA A 746 16.50 8.48 -1.93
N THR A 747 15.48 8.93 -2.67
CA THR A 747 15.44 10.23 -3.36
C THR A 747 15.26 11.37 -2.34
N GLU A 748 15.92 12.51 -2.56
CA GLU A 748 15.65 13.77 -1.84
C GLU A 748 14.89 14.77 -2.73
N ILE A 749 13.77 15.30 -2.25
CA ILE A 749 13.12 16.51 -2.79
C ILE A 749 13.33 17.67 -1.81
N LEU A 750 13.94 18.76 -2.29
CA LEU A 750 14.39 19.90 -1.50
C LEU A 750 13.70 21.18 -1.93
N THR A 751 13.17 21.97 -0.99
CA THR A 751 12.73 23.35 -1.26
C THR A 751 13.45 24.37 -0.39
N VAL A 752 13.86 25.49 -0.98
CA VAL A 752 14.47 26.61 -0.24
C VAL A 752 13.37 27.50 0.32
N ILE A 753 13.36 27.75 1.64
CA ILE A 753 12.39 28.62 2.31
C ILE A 753 12.96 30.00 2.68
N GLU A 754 14.29 30.13 2.71
CA GLU A 754 15.01 31.38 2.95
C GLU A 754 16.41 31.34 2.31
N GLY A 755 16.91 32.46 1.78
CA GLY A 755 18.23 32.55 1.16
C GLY A 755 18.33 31.99 -0.28
N GLN A 756 19.51 31.50 -0.64
CA GLN A 756 19.83 30.89 -1.94
C GLN A 756 20.76 29.70 -1.77
N LEU A 757 20.65 28.70 -2.64
CA LEU A 757 21.41 27.45 -2.56
C LEU A 757 21.88 27.00 -3.95
N PHE A 758 23.18 26.84 -4.15
CA PHE A 758 23.73 26.16 -5.31
C PHE A 758 23.68 24.66 -5.08
N VAL A 759 23.03 23.92 -5.99
CA VAL A 759 22.85 22.47 -5.87
C VAL A 759 23.28 21.76 -7.15
N GLY A 760 23.54 20.46 -7.03
CA GLY A 760 23.70 19.59 -8.19
C GLY A 760 23.95 18.14 -7.85
N PHE A 761 23.83 17.26 -8.84
CA PHE A 761 24.16 15.84 -8.74
C PHE A 761 24.93 15.33 -9.95
N VAL A 762 25.65 14.23 -9.77
CA VAL A 762 26.44 13.55 -10.80
C VAL A 762 25.85 12.16 -11.05
N THR A 763 25.65 11.81 -12.32
CA THR A 763 25.18 10.47 -12.72
C THR A 763 26.24 9.40 -12.47
N SER A 764 25.78 8.15 -12.39
CA SER A 764 26.65 6.99 -12.60
C SER A 764 27.13 6.92 -14.06
N ASN A 765 27.99 5.94 -14.33
CA ASN A 765 28.81 5.89 -15.54
C ASN A 765 28.03 5.36 -16.76
N SER A 766 27.41 6.28 -17.51
CA SER A 766 26.81 6.01 -18.81
C SER A 766 27.86 5.71 -19.89
N ASP A 767 27.43 5.27 -21.08
CA ASP A 767 28.31 5.05 -22.24
C ASP A 767 29.11 6.29 -22.70
N ASN A 768 28.74 7.48 -22.22
CA ASN A 768 29.45 8.75 -22.47
C ASN A 768 30.06 9.36 -21.18
N GLY A 769 30.19 8.57 -20.11
CA GLY A 769 30.75 8.96 -18.82
C GLY A 769 29.75 9.57 -17.83
N ASN A 770 30.28 10.19 -16.78
CA ASN A 770 29.51 10.83 -15.70
C ASN A 770 29.08 12.26 -16.10
N ARG A 771 27.78 12.57 -15.95
CA ARG A 771 27.22 13.89 -16.27
C ARG A 771 26.84 14.65 -15.01
N LEU A 772 27.27 15.90 -14.92
CA LEU A 772 26.91 16.83 -13.84
C LEU A 772 25.65 17.64 -14.19
N PHE A 773 24.69 17.66 -13.29
CA PHE A 773 23.49 18.50 -13.31
C PHE A 773 23.57 19.52 -12.17
N THR A 774 23.37 20.83 -12.43
CA THR A 774 23.41 21.87 -11.39
C THR A 774 22.31 22.91 -11.54
N LYS A 775 21.99 23.60 -10.44
CA LYS A 775 21.03 24.72 -10.41
C LYS A 775 21.35 25.70 -9.29
N MET A 776 21.12 26.99 -9.52
CA MET A 776 20.98 27.99 -8.45
C MET A 776 19.51 28.07 -8.02
N LEU A 777 19.23 27.65 -6.79
CA LEU A 777 17.91 27.75 -6.16
C LEU A 777 17.78 29.04 -5.35
N LYS A 778 16.57 29.59 -5.35
CA LYS A 778 16.13 30.72 -4.53
C LYS A 778 14.94 30.27 -3.68
N LYS A 779 14.53 31.10 -2.72
CA LYS A 779 13.28 30.88 -1.96
C LYS A 779 12.11 30.54 -2.90
N GLY A 780 11.43 29.41 -2.64
CA GLY A 780 10.31 28.91 -3.43
C GLY A 780 10.66 27.98 -4.57
N ASP A 781 11.94 27.82 -4.88
CA ASP A 781 12.39 26.80 -5.82
C ASP A 781 12.42 25.41 -5.15
N VAL A 782 12.24 24.40 -5.98
CA VAL A 782 12.25 22.97 -5.64
C VAL A 782 13.23 22.28 -6.57
N PHE A 783 14.05 21.39 -6.02
CA PHE A 783 14.96 20.54 -6.78
C PHE A 783 14.90 19.10 -6.25
N VAL A 784 15.23 18.14 -7.11
CA VAL A 784 15.17 16.71 -6.77
C VAL A 784 16.52 16.04 -7.08
N PHE A 785 16.98 15.24 -6.13
CA PHE A 785 18.19 14.42 -6.22
C PHE A 785 17.77 12.94 -6.29
N PRO A 786 17.98 12.24 -7.42
CA PRO A 786 17.66 10.81 -7.53
C PRO A 786 18.43 9.96 -6.52
N GLU A 787 17.85 8.80 -6.19
CA GLU A 787 18.36 7.89 -5.17
C GLU A 787 19.78 7.40 -5.44
N GLY A 788 20.59 7.33 -4.38
CA GLY A 788 21.98 6.84 -4.42
C GLY A 788 23.00 7.77 -5.07
N LEU A 789 22.58 8.76 -5.86
CA LEU A 789 23.50 9.62 -6.62
C LEU A 789 24.36 10.53 -5.73
N ILE A 790 25.52 10.91 -6.27
CA ILE A 790 26.42 11.87 -5.64
C ILE A 790 25.88 13.27 -5.87
N HIS A 791 25.39 13.92 -4.80
CA HIS A 791 24.90 15.29 -4.88
C HIS A 791 25.55 16.25 -3.87
N PHE A 792 25.41 17.55 -4.15
CA PHE A 792 25.88 18.62 -3.29
C PHE A 792 24.84 19.73 -3.08
N GLN A 793 25.02 20.44 -1.97
CA GLN A 793 24.23 21.60 -1.55
C GLN A 793 25.20 22.63 -0.93
N PHE A 794 25.37 23.78 -1.56
CA PHE A 794 26.33 24.83 -1.20
C PHE A 794 25.63 26.19 -1.08
N ASN A 795 25.98 27.00 -0.09
CA ASN A 795 25.49 28.37 0.04
C ASN A 795 26.55 29.36 -0.49
N PRO A 796 26.37 29.95 -1.68
CA PRO A 796 27.28 30.99 -2.20
C PRO A 796 27.03 32.39 -1.59
N GLY A 797 25.99 32.56 -0.78
CA GLY A 797 25.61 33.84 -0.19
C GLY A 797 26.35 34.18 1.12
N HIS A 798 26.44 35.46 1.43
CA HIS A 798 27.00 35.97 2.69
C HIS A 798 26.01 35.94 3.88
N THR A 799 24.84 35.32 3.71
CA THR A 799 23.78 35.18 4.71
C THR A 799 23.39 33.71 4.85
N ASN A 800 22.81 33.33 5.99
CA ASN A 800 22.26 31.99 6.17
C ASN A 800 21.17 31.68 5.11
N THR A 801 21.12 30.42 4.69
CA THR A 801 20.10 29.85 3.80
C THR A 801 19.40 28.72 4.54
N VAL A 802 18.08 28.61 4.40
CA VAL A 802 17.27 27.56 5.04
C VAL A 802 16.44 26.85 3.97
N ALA A 803 16.50 25.52 3.97
CA ALA A 803 15.77 24.65 3.06
C ALA A 803 15.18 23.46 3.83
N ILE A 804 14.09 22.89 3.32
CA ILE A 804 13.44 21.67 3.84
C ILE A 804 13.58 20.58 2.78
N GLY A 805 14.30 19.51 3.12
CA GLY A 805 14.41 18.30 2.31
C GLY A 805 13.48 17.21 2.84
N ALA A 806 12.83 16.47 1.95
CA ALA A 806 12.03 15.28 2.25
C ALA A 806 12.53 14.09 1.44
N LEU A 807 12.40 12.90 2.02
CA LEU A 807 13.16 11.70 1.63
C LEU A 807 12.25 10.49 1.47
N SER A 808 12.37 9.76 0.37
CA SER A 808 11.56 8.56 0.03
C SER A 808 11.89 7.31 0.88
N SER A 809 12.37 7.52 2.12
CA SER A 809 12.57 6.45 3.08
C SER A 809 12.49 6.95 4.51
N GLN A 810 11.98 6.11 5.41
CA GLN A 810 11.96 6.30 6.86
C GLN A 810 13.36 6.21 7.51
N ASN A 811 14.31 5.55 6.82
CA ASN A 811 15.72 5.44 7.21
C ASN A 811 16.61 5.50 5.95
N PRO A 812 16.76 6.69 5.34
CA PRO A 812 17.38 6.87 4.03
C PRO A 812 18.89 6.59 4.04
N GLY A 813 19.52 6.64 5.22
CA GLY A 813 20.97 6.65 5.35
C GLY A 813 21.58 7.99 4.93
N THR A 814 22.81 8.23 5.37
CA THR A 814 23.55 9.47 5.10
C THR A 814 25.02 9.08 4.90
N ILE A 815 25.54 9.27 3.69
CA ILE A 815 26.96 9.06 3.39
C ILE A 815 27.58 10.39 2.97
N THR A 816 28.41 10.96 3.83
CA THR A 816 29.31 12.06 3.45
C THR A 816 30.57 11.44 2.86
N ILE A 817 30.78 11.59 1.54
CA ILE A 817 31.85 10.91 0.80
C ILE A 817 33.23 11.08 1.45
N ALA A 818 33.57 12.31 1.86
CA ALA A 818 34.85 12.58 2.49
C ALA A 818 35.05 11.81 3.82
N ASN A 819 34.03 11.75 4.67
CA ASN A 819 34.07 10.96 5.92
C ASN A 819 34.14 9.45 5.64
N ALA A 820 33.47 8.98 4.59
CA ALA A 820 33.42 7.57 4.23
C ALA A 820 34.71 7.06 3.55
N VAL A 821 35.44 7.95 2.87
CA VAL A 821 36.66 7.62 2.11
C VAL A 821 37.94 7.96 2.87
N PHE A 822 37.99 9.13 3.53
CA PHE A 822 39.19 9.64 4.22
C PHE A 822 39.07 9.59 5.75
N GLY A 823 37.85 9.62 6.31
CA GLY A 823 37.58 9.55 7.75
C GLY A 823 37.17 8.16 8.28
N SER A 824 37.31 7.10 7.48
CA SER A 824 36.82 5.76 7.83
C SER A 824 37.59 5.13 9.00
N LYS A 825 36.95 4.24 9.77
CA LYS A 825 37.56 3.56 10.92
C LYS A 825 37.24 2.05 10.85
N PRO A 826 38.20 1.18 10.49
CA PRO A 826 39.60 1.48 10.13
C PRO A 826 39.74 2.34 8.85
N PRO A 827 40.88 3.04 8.67
CA PRO A 827 41.14 3.86 7.48
C PRO A 827 41.30 2.98 6.23
N ILE A 828 40.88 3.50 5.07
CA ILE A 828 41.23 2.92 3.77
C ILE A 828 42.72 3.17 3.51
N SER A 829 43.44 2.14 3.05
CA SER A 829 44.89 2.21 2.78
C SER A 829 45.25 3.39 1.86
N ASP A 830 46.22 4.17 2.29
CA ASP A 830 46.69 5.37 1.62
C ASP A 830 47.22 5.07 0.20
N GLU A 831 47.77 3.88 -0.04
CA GLU A 831 48.19 3.42 -1.36
C GLU A 831 47.01 3.17 -2.30
N VAL A 832 45.90 2.63 -1.77
CA VAL A 832 44.66 2.41 -2.52
C VAL A 832 44.03 3.76 -2.86
N LEU A 833 43.99 4.69 -1.91
CA LEU A 833 43.47 6.04 -2.13
C LEU A 833 44.34 6.84 -3.11
N ALA A 834 45.67 6.86 -2.95
CA ALA A 834 46.60 7.54 -3.84
C ALA A 834 46.45 7.04 -5.30
N LYS A 835 46.30 5.72 -5.47
CA LYS A 835 46.12 5.09 -6.78
C LYS A 835 44.72 5.29 -7.37
N ALA A 836 43.68 5.37 -6.54
CA ALA A 836 42.30 5.62 -6.99
C ALA A 836 42.07 7.09 -7.38
N PHE A 837 42.61 8.04 -6.61
CA PHE A 837 42.49 9.49 -6.86
C PHE A 837 43.62 10.07 -7.73
N GLN A 838 44.64 9.27 -8.07
CA GLN A 838 45.79 9.64 -8.90
C GLN A 838 46.60 10.82 -8.32
N VAL A 839 46.79 10.82 -7.00
CA VAL A 839 47.56 11.83 -6.24
C VAL A 839 48.67 11.18 -5.41
N ASP A 840 49.63 11.97 -4.93
CA ASP A 840 50.68 11.45 -4.05
C ASP A 840 50.16 11.10 -2.63
N LYS A 841 50.93 10.30 -1.89
CA LYS A 841 50.56 9.91 -0.53
C LYS A 841 50.42 11.10 0.42
N LYS A 842 51.26 12.15 0.31
CA LYS A 842 51.18 13.31 1.22
C LYS A 842 49.84 14.04 1.09
N THR A 843 49.28 14.05 -0.13
CA THR A 843 47.96 14.58 -0.42
C THR A 843 46.86 13.75 0.24
N ILE A 844 46.99 12.42 0.24
CA ILE A 844 46.09 11.52 0.98
C ILE A 844 46.23 11.69 2.50
N ASP A 845 47.46 11.70 3.03
CA ASP A 845 47.75 11.92 4.46
C ASP A 845 47.12 13.24 4.94
N TRP A 846 47.24 14.30 4.13
CA TRP A 846 46.64 15.60 4.41
C TRP A 846 45.10 15.58 4.37
N LEU A 847 44.50 14.86 3.40
CA LEU A 847 43.05 14.69 3.28
C LEU A 847 42.47 13.89 4.45
N GLN A 848 43.09 12.76 4.81
CA GLN A 848 42.72 11.96 6.00
C GLN A 848 42.80 12.81 7.27
N ALA A 849 43.84 13.63 7.43
CA ALA A 849 44.00 14.54 8.57
C ALA A 849 42.95 15.68 8.64
N GLN A 850 42.00 15.78 7.69
CA GLN A 850 40.89 16.74 7.77
C GLN A 850 39.60 16.21 8.41
N PHE A 851 39.45 14.90 8.62
CA PHE A 851 38.18 14.23 8.98
C PHE A 851 38.26 13.27 10.18
#